data_AF-A0A1M6Z998-F1
#
_entry.id   AF-A0A1M6Z998-F1
#
_cell.length_a   1.000
_cell.length_b   1.000
_cell.length_c   1.000
_cell.angle_alpha   90.00
_cell.angle_beta   90.00
_cell.angle_gamma   90.00
#
_symmetry.space_group_name_H-M   'P 1'
#
loop_
_entity.id
_entity.type
_entity.pdbx_description
1 polymer ?
#
loop_
_entity_poly.entity_id
_entity_poly.type
_entity_poly.pdbx_seq_one_letter_code
_entity_poly.pdbx_strand_id
1 'polypeptide(L)'
;MRKVLFFVCFLSVVVFANFRLDSFQVYVDSMVPGSRYGLSIRSVKSGVELGNIRGAEKFTPASTLKTLTTATALHYLPLDYAPKTEVSLNGSVQKKKFIGKVNVRGEGDPNFSGRYYADPFYILNAMADSIHALGIDTVLGQITLDTAYYKGPWRAEHWRKNFYDAWYGAEIAPLGFNDNCTMIRFKPGEKVGDTAIAEILPDVGYVVLKNEMLTVPGKKRKWTWALDSAKPEITIGGAIGIGVDSSQLVLPVRNPIAYFKAAFIHALKERGVAFVERQNVPAGIQIRSFTYSAAPFLSILDEINQRSQNLHAETLFRNLGAQKAGEGSVEGGRTMEMKFLKEIGLDTADFEIWDGCGLSPRNKVKPSTETALLAKMARHPKGKFYINSFAGPGLGTGGKRMLDLPYPWLTRFKTGFIGEVHGLVGYIYALDGDTLAVAMYLNETGKNPDARLKDVLDTLWTRLVLRTNDHYASLMKMKLLWLSAQNVAGLTARLEYFSRMMKGTPYRLGPMGESYLDSIESKPIVYMDSVDCVTYLEHVLAMALAPNENAIAPLLQKIRYRDGIIDFMHRKHYLLADWVGEGKFARPMQVNGDTVVQRTMPKQAFFNAKNLKYDKPDSPMDIRYLPYDRAVEMASKPYEGPLMVTGIAFVAAKEDLDATHTGFVVFRQGELPVLRHAAFKKQVLELPLKDYLASRKGKLPGVTLFEFLKQ
;
A
#
# COMPACT_ATOMS: atom_id res chain seq x y z
N MET A 1 -50.04 -18.55 26.71
CA MET A 1 -49.33 -17.45 27.39
C MET A 1 -47.90 -17.36 26.86
N ARG A 2 -47.62 -16.29 26.11
CA ARG A 2 -46.30 -15.95 25.55
C ARG A 2 -45.30 -15.67 26.69
N LYS A 3 -44.13 -16.31 26.69
CA LYS A 3 -42.96 -15.80 27.42
C LYS A 3 -41.95 -15.30 26.37
N VAL A 4 -41.95 -13.99 26.19
CA VAL A 4 -40.93 -13.25 25.45
C VAL A 4 -39.68 -13.26 26.32
N LEU A 5 -38.64 -13.97 25.91
CA LEU A 5 -37.32 -13.84 26.51
C LEU A 5 -36.61 -12.68 25.77
N PHE A 6 -36.61 -11.50 26.38
CA PHE A 6 -35.79 -10.37 25.94
C PHE A 6 -34.32 -10.75 26.17
N PHE A 7 -33.61 -11.15 25.12
CA PHE A 7 -32.16 -11.22 25.15
C PHE A 7 -31.65 -9.79 25.00
N VAL A 8 -31.39 -9.13 26.13
CA VAL A 8 -30.73 -7.83 26.17
C VAL A 8 -29.28 -8.04 25.75
N CYS A 9 -29.02 -7.89 24.47
CA CYS A 9 -27.68 -7.86 23.89
C CYS A 9 -27.05 -6.49 24.19
N PHE A 10 -26.64 -6.26 25.43
CA PHE A 10 -25.80 -5.13 25.81
C PHE A 10 -24.39 -5.65 26.10
N LEU A 11 -23.44 -5.31 25.23
CA LEU A 11 -22.08 -4.83 25.51
C LEU A 11 -21.15 -5.13 24.32
N SER A 12 -20.98 -4.14 23.44
CA SER A 12 -19.71 -3.89 22.73
C SER A 12 -19.67 -2.49 22.09
N VAL A 13 -20.14 -1.46 22.80
CA VAL A 13 -20.03 -0.05 22.36
C VAL A 13 -19.19 0.79 23.33
N VAL A 14 -18.28 0.18 24.11
CA VAL A 14 -17.64 0.90 25.24
C VAL A 14 -16.21 1.41 24.94
N VAL A 15 -15.57 1.07 23.81
CA VAL A 15 -14.19 1.55 23.57
C VAL A 15 -14.12 2.89 22.80
N PHE A 16 -15.14 3.24 22.02
CA PHE A 16 -15.11 4.44 21.16
C PHE A 16 -15.86 5.67 21.70
N ALA A 17 -16.54 5.55 22.85
CA ALA A 17 -17.41 6.58 23.41
C ALA A 17 -16.69 7.86 23.93
N ASN A 18 -15.41 8.07 23.65
CA ASN A 18 -14.68 9.27 24.10
C ASN A 18 -13.48 9.62 23.19
N PHE A 19 -13.71 9.78 21.87
CA PHE A 19 -12.88 10.74 21.14
C PHE A 19 -13.32 12.14 21.60
N ARG A 20 -12.48 12.85 22.35
CA ARG A 20 -12.70 14.28 22.63
C ARG A 20 -12.41 15.05 21.35
N LEU A 21 -13.31 14.95 20.37
CA LEU A 21 -13.18 15.60 19.06
C LEU A 21 -13.09 17.13 19.18
N ASP A 22 -13.64 17.70 20.25
CA ASP A 22 -13.45 19.11 20.59
C ASP A 22 -11.96 19.50 20.65
N SER A 23 -11.10 18.61 21.17
CA SER A 23 -9.65 18.86 21.23
C SER A 23 -8.96 18.86 19.86
N PHE A 24 -9.59 18.23 18.85
CA PHE A 24 -9.11 18.26 17.46
C PHE A 24 -9.44 19.61 16.84
N GLN A 25 -10.69 20.06 16.98
CA GLN A 25 -11.12 21.38 16.50
C GLN A 25 -10.30 22.49 17.15
N VAL A 26 -10.17 22.48 18.48
CA VAL A 26 -9.36 23.47 19.23
C VAL A 26 -7.90 23.48 18.76
N TYR A 27 -7.31 22.32 18.48
CA TYR A 27 -5.94 22.24 17.95
C TYR A 27 -5.84 22.87 16.56
N VAL A 28 -6.81 22.62 15.68
CA VAL A 28 -6.84 23.24 14.34
C VAL A 28 -6.99 24.75 14.46
N ASP A 29 -7.94 25.23 15.26
CA ASP A 29 -8.22 26.66 15.45
C ASP A 29 -6.99 27.41 15.99
N SER A 30 -6.19 26.76 16.84
CA SER A 30 -4.95 27.30 17.38
C SER A 30 -3.81 27.32 16.36
N MET A 31 -3.66 26.26 15.55
CA MET A 31 -2.48 26.10 14.71
C MET A 31 -2.63 26.76 13.34
N VAL A 32 -3.83 26.72 12.77
CA VAL A 32 -4.15 27.21 11.43
C VAL A 32 -5.45 28.01 11.46
N PRO A 33 -5.47 29.14 12.18
CA PRO A 33 -6.68 29.92 12.43
C PRO A 33 -7.38 30.34 11.13
N GLY A 34 -8.71 30.38 11.18
CA GLY A 34 -9.57 30.71 10.04
C GLY A 34 -9.78 29.56 9.04
N SER A 35 -9.05 28.45 9.17
CA SER A 35 -9.27 27.27 8.31
C SER A 35 -10.56 26.55 8.70
N ARG A 36 -11.28 26.05 7.70
CA ARG A 36 -12.46 25.19 7.91
C ARG A 36 -12.04 23.73 7.95
N TYR A 37 -12.34 23.05 9.06
CA TYR A 37 -11.95 21.65 9.30
C TYR A 37 -13.11 20.67 9.20
N GLY A 38 -12.93 19.61 8.42
CA GLY A 38 -13.83 18.47 8.33
C GLY A 38 -13.13 17.19 8.76
N LEU A 39 -13.82 16.37 9.56
CA LEU A 39 -13.37 15.05 10.00
C LEU A 39 -14.55 14.08 9.98
N SER A 40 -14.31 12.87 9.47
CA SER A 40 -15.13 11.71 9.79
C SER A 40 -14.23 10.52 10.09
N ILE A 41 -14.65 9.70 11.05
CA ILE A 41 -13.99 8.46 11.47
C ILE A 41 -15.07 7.37 11.48
N ARG A 42 -14.85 6.28 10.73
CA ARG A 42 -15.80 5.19 10.61
C ARG A 42 -15.13 3.85 10.89
N SER A 43 -15.77 3.05 11.74
CA SER A 43 -15.40 1.65 11.94
C SER A 43 -15.65 0.88 10.64
N VAL A 44 -14.62 0.27 10.08
CA VAL A 44 -14.75 -0.61 8.92
C VAL A 44 -15.36 -1.95 9.35
N LYS A 45 -15.19 -2.40 10.59
CA LYS A 45 -15.79 -3.64 11.11
C LYS A 45 -17.31 -3.51 11.28
N SER A 46 -17.78 -2.48 11.96
CA SER A 46 -19.23 -2.28 12.21
C SER A 46 -19.93 -1.45 11.14
N GLY A 47 -19.19 -0.59 10.43
CA GLY A 47 -19.75 0.39 9.50
C GLY A 47 -20.25 1.67 10.17
N VAL A 48 -20.20 1.75 11.50
CA VAL A 48 -20.69 2.90 12.30
C VAL A 48 -19.72 4.08 12.21
N GLU A 49 -20.25 5.30 12.06
CA GLU A 49 -19.48 6.53 12.21
C GLU A 49 -19.18 6.75 13.70
N LEU A 50 -17.90 6.73 14.06
CA LEU A 50 -17.41 6.82 15.44
C LEU A 50 -17.11 8.26 15.85
N GLY A 51 -16.83 9.13 14.89
CA GLY A 51 -16.47 10.52 15.14
C GLY A 51 -16.70 11.39 13.92
N ASN A 52 -17.12 12.63 14.18
CA ASN A 52 -17.54 13.57 13.15
C ASN A 52 -17.29 15.01 13.60
N ILE A 53 -16.62 15.80 12.76
CA ILE A 53 -16.58 17.26 12.79
C ILE A 53 -16.96 17.72 11.39
N ARG A 54 -18.12 18.39 11.23
CA ARG A 54 -18.63 18.86 9.93
C ARG A 54 -18.67 17.79 8.83
N GLY A 55 -18.79 16.51 9.21
CA GLY A 55 -18.75 15.37 8.30
C GLY A 55 -19.90 15.34 7.30
N ALA A 56 -21.01 15.99 7.60
CA ALA A 56 -22.15 16.15 6.70
C ALA A 56 -22.06 17.40 5.79
N GLU A 57 -21.05 18.24 5.96
CA GLU A 57 -20.82 19.42 5.12
C GLU A 57 -19.94 19.06 3.90
N LYS A 58 -20.06 19.85 2.83
CA LYS A 58 -19.25 19.68 1.61
C LYS A 58 -17.89 20.36 1.72
N PHE A 59 -16.84 19.60 1.41
CA PHE A 59 -15.44 20.05 1.32
C PHE A 59 -14.90 19.83 -0.08
N THR A 60 -13.96 20.68 -0.50
CA THR A 60 -13.20 20.43 -1.74
C THR A 60 -12.19 19.31 -1.48
N PRO A 61 -12.23 18.19 -2.22
CA PRO A 61 -11.40 17.01 -1.90
C PRO A 61 -9.92 17.16 -2.29
N ALA A 62 -9.62 18.03 -3.26
CA ALA A 62 -8.36 17.98 -3.98
C ALA A 62 -8.08 16.55 -4.50
N SER A 63 -6.80 16.12 -4.53
CA SER A 63 -6.41 14.76 -4.94
C SER A 63 -6.95 13.61 -4.09
N THR A 64 -7.69 13.85 -2.99
CA THR A 64 -8.38 12.74 -2.33
C THR A 64 -9.53 12.23 -3.19
N LEU A 65 -10.07 13.00 -4.15
CA LEU A 65 -11.14 12.52 -5.05
C LEU A 65 -10.75 11.25 -5.82
N LYS A 66 -9.45 11.05 -6.05
CA LYS A 66 -8.89 9.86 -6.70
C LYS A 66 -9.26 8.56 -5.98
N THR A 67 -9.62 8.61 -4.69
CA THR A 67 -10.16 7.44 -3.96
C THR A 67 -11.43 6.93 -4.65
N LEU A 68 -12.36 7.82 -5.02
CA LEU A 68 -13.57 7.48 -5.76
C LEU A 68 -13.26 6.94 -7.16
N THR A 69 -12.39 7.62 -7.91
CA THR A 69 -12.02 7.20 -9.28
C THR A 69 -11.39 5.82 -9.28
N THR A 70 -10.46 5.58 -8.36
CA THR A 70 -9.78 4.28 -8.27
C THR A 70 -10.66 3.19 -7.70
N ALA A 71 -11.57 3.50 -6.76
CA ALA A 71 -12.58 2.57 -6.26
C ALA A 71 -13.54 2.12 -7.38
N THR A 72 -14.03 3.08 -8.16
CA THR A 72 -14.97 2.86 -9.27
C THR A 72 -14.31 2.03 -10.37
N ALA A 73 -13.08 2.36 -10.74
CA ALA A 73 -12.31 1.60 -11.72
C ALA A 73 -12.07 0.16 -11.24
N LEU A 74 -11.66 -0.05 -9.98
CA LEU A 74 -11.47 -1.41 -9.42
C LEU A 74 -12.75 -2.22 -9.39
N HIS A 75 -13.89 -1.58 -9.13
CA HIS A 75 -15.18 -2.24 -9.14
C HIS A 75 -15.50 -2.82 -10.53
N TYR A 76 -15.40 -2.01 -11.58
CA TYR A 76 -15.86 -2.39 -12.93
C TYR A 76 -14.82 -3.04 -13.85
N LEU A 77 -13.53 -2.72 -13.68
CA LEU A 77 -12.47 -3.23 -14.55
C LEU A 77 -11.85 -4.51 -13.95
N PRO A 78 -11.52 -5.51 -14.79
CA PRO A 78 -10.79 -6.68 -14.31
C PRO A 78 -9.35 -6.28 -13.92
N LEU A 79 -8.70 -7.07 -13.06
CA LEU A 79 -7.37 -6.72 -12.51
C LEU A 79 -6.26 -6.75 -13.56
N ASP A 80 -6.47 -7.49 -14.65
CA ASP A 80 -5.61 -7.59 -15.83
C ASP A 80 -6.00 -6.60 -16.94
N TYR A 81 -6.91 -5.65 -16.66
CA TYR A 81 -7.20 -4.56 -17.60
C TYR A 81 -5.91 -3.82 -17.98
N ALA A 82 -5.78 -3.53 -19.26
CA ALA A 82 -4.62 -2.85 -19.83
C ALA A 82 -5.09 -2.01 -21.03
N PRO A 83 -4.93 -0.67 -21.01
CA PRO A 83 -5.28 0.17 -22.15
C PRO A 83 -4.41 -0.18 -23.36
N LYS A 84 -5.03 -0.23 -24.54
CA LYS A 84 -4.33 -0.67 -25.77
C LYS A 84 -3.85 0.50 -26.61
N THR A 85 -2.74 0.29 -27.30
CA THR A 85 -2.31 1.08 -28.45
C THR A 85 -2.14 0.15 -29.64
N GLU A 86 -2.87 0.39 -30.72
CA GLU A 86 -2.86 -0.42 -31.93
C GLU A 86 -2.12 0.32 -33.05
N VAL A 87 -1.26 -0.40 -33.78
CA VAL A 87 -0.54 0.09 -34.95
C VAL A 87 -0.91 -0.78 -36.14
N SER A 88 -1.55 -0.20 -37.15
CA SER A 88 -1.90 -0.92 -38.39
C SER A 88 -1.22 -0.31 -39.62
N LEU A 89 -0.77 -1.19 -40.51
CA LEU A 89 -0.11 -0.84 -41.77
C LEU A 89 -1.09 -1.06 -42.91
N ASN A 90 -1.58 0.02 -43.51
CA ASN A 90 -2.53 0.01 -44.63
C ASN A 90 -1.83 0.43 -45.91
N GLY A 91 -1.47 -0.52 -46.77
CA GLY A 91 -0.59 -0.23 -47.90
C GLY A 91 0.01 -1.47 -48.54
N SER A 92 1.20 -1.31 -49.11
CA SER A 92 1.96 -2.41 -49.69
C SER A 92 3.44 -2.30 -49.33
N VAL A 93 4.13 -3.44 -49.29
CA VAL A 93 5.57 -3.51 -49.11
C VAL A 93 6.20 -3.85 -50.46
N GLN A 94 7.16 -3.04 -50.90
CA GLN A 94 7.97 -3.27 -52.09
C GLN A 94 9.45 -3.28 -51.69
N LYS A 95 10.08 -4.44 -51.80
CA LYS A 95 11.43 -4.69 -51.24
C LYS A 95 11.42 -4.37 -49.74
N LYS A 96 12.16 -3.34 -49.30
CA LYS A 96 12.24 -2.88 -47.90
C LYS A 96 11.40 -1.63 -47.61
N LYS A 97 10.62 -1.16 -48.58
CA LYS A 97 9.86 0.09 -48.49
C LYS A 97 8.38 -0.20 -48.32
N PHE A 98 7.78 0.30 -47.25
CA PHE A 98 6.34 0.34 -47.09
C PHE A 98 5.78 1.63 -47.70
N ILE A 99 4.76 1.51 -48.55
CA ILE A 99 4.06 2.64 -49.16
C ILE A 99 2.61 2.58 -48.72
N GLY A 100 2.16 3.54 -47.91
CA GLY A 100 0.81 3.52 -47.36
C GLY A 100 0.63 4.38 -46.11
N LYS A 101 -0.37 4.04 -45.30
CA LYS A 101 -0.70 4.71 -44.04
C LYS A 101 -0.34 3.81 -42.86
N VAL A 102 0.38 4.37 -41.90
CA VAL A 102 0.57 3.80 -40.56
C VAL A 102 -0.48 4.44 -39.67
N ASN A 103 -1.50 3.68 -39.27
CA ASN A 103 -2.54 4.18 -38.38
C ASN A 103 -2.20 3.77 -36.96
N VAL A 104 -2.24 4.72 -36.03
CA VAL A 104 -2.02 4.46 -34.61
C VAL A 104 -3.26 4.89 -33.84
N ARG A 105 -3.86 3.97 -33.09
CA ARG A 105 -5.04 4.22 -32.26
C ARG A 105 -4.68 3.93 -30.81
N GLY A 106 -4.91 4.90 -29.92
CA GLY A 106 -4.62 4.74 -28.50
C GLY A 106 -5.88 4.76 -27.64
N GLU A 107 -5.84 4.02 -26.54
CA GLU A 107 -6.88 4.01 -25.50
C GLU A 107 -6.43 4.81 -24.25
N GLY A 108 -5.48 5.74 -24.38
CA GLY A 108 -5.03 6.60 -23.29
C GLY A 108 -4.15 5.91 -22.25
N ASP A 109 -3.23 5.05 -22.67
CA ASP A 109 -2.23 4.45 -21.78
C ASP A 109 -1.25 5.52 -21.27
N PRO A 110 -1.25 5.86 -19.96
CA PRO A 110 -0.37 6.91 -19.45
C PRO A 110 1.08 6.43 -19.26
N ASN A 111 1.37 5.13 -19.36
CA ASN A 111 2.66 4.54 -19.02
C ASN A 111 3.66 4.49 -20.19
N PHE A 112 3.36 5.15 -21.31
CA PHE A 112 4.33 5.46 -22.37
C PHE A 112 5.27 6.56 -21.88
N SER A 113 5.98 6.31 -20.78
CA SER A 113 6.62 7.36 -19.97
C SER A 113 7.87 6.88 -19.25
N GLY A 114 8.85 7.78 -19.14
CA GLY A 114 10.06 7.61 -18.33
C GLY A 114 9.79 7.54 -16.82
N ARG A 115 8.53 7.75 -16.40
CA ARG A 115 8.07 7.53 -15.03
C ARG A 115 7.95 6.06 -14.69
N TYR A 116 7.46 5.26 -15.63
CA TYR A 116 7.21 3.83 -15.44
C TYR A 116 8.36 2.99 -15.97
N TYR A 117 8.87 3.33 -17.15
CA TYR A 117 10.05 2.69 -17.73
C TYR A 117 11.30 3.54 -17.52
N ALA A 118 12.46 2.89 -17.37
CA ALA A 118 13.74 3.61 -17.30
C ALA A 118 14.04 4.40 -18.58
N ASP A 119 13.61 3.86 -19.73
CA ASP A 119 13.65 4.53 -21.04
C ASP A 119 12.22 4.95 -21.44
N PRO A 120 11.93 6.25 -21.63
CA PRO A 120 10.60 6.71 -22.07
C PRO A 120 10.20 6.14 -23.44
N PHE A 121 11.15 5.72 -24.29
CA PHE A 121 10.89 5.18 -25.62
C PHE A 121 10.59 3.68 -25.63
N TYR A 122 10.63 2.97 -24.49
CA TYR A 122 10.55 1.51 -24.43
C TYR A 122 9.44 0.89 -25.32
N ILE A 123 8.20 1.40 -25.23
CA ILE A 123 7.08 0.89 -26.04
C ILE A 123 7.15 1.38 -27.49
N LEU A 124 7.56 2.64 -27.72
CA LEU A 124 7.71 3.18 -29.08
C LEU A 124 8.78 2.44 -29.87
N ASN A 125 9.86 2.02 -29.20
CA ASN A 125 10.91 1.16 -29.77
C ASN A 125 10.35 -0.21 -30.14
N ALA A 126 9.53 -0.83 -29.28
CA ALA A 126 8.86 -2.10 -29.61
C ALA A 126 7.90 -1.99 -30.80
N MET A 127 7.19 -0.85 -30.94
CA MET A 127 6.37 -0.55 -32.11
C MET A 127 7.21 -0.44 -33.39
N ALA A 128 8.31 0.31 -33.33
CA ALA A 128 9.23 0.47 -34.45
C ALA A 128 9.91 -0.85 -34.85
N ASP A 129 10.32 -1.65 -33.86
CA ASP A 129 10.90 -2.98 -34.05
C ASP A 129 9.96 -3.93 -34.77
N SER A 130 8.66 -3.85 -34.46
CA SER A 130 7.66 -4.70 -35.10
C SER A 130 7.46 -4.35 -36.57
N ILE A 131 7.60 -3.07 -36.93
CA ILE A 131 7.62 -2.62 -38.33
C ILE A 131 8.91 -3.09 -39.01
N HIS A 132 10.06 -2.91 -38.35
CA HIS A 132 11.37 -3.32 -38.88
C HIS A 132 11.44 -4.84 -39.13
N ALA A 133 10.85 -5.65 -38.24
CA ALA A 133 10.79 -7.11 -38.35
C ALA A 133 10.03 -7.62 -39.58
N LEU A 134 9.26 -6.76 -40.26
CA LEU A 134 8.65 -7.07 -41.56
C LEU A 134 9.63 -6.92 -42.74
N GLY A 135 10.90 -6.60 -42.47
CA GLY A 135 11.90 -6.26 -43.46
C GLY A 135 11.76 -4.82 -43.98
N ILE A 136 11.00 -3.97 -43.29
CA ILE A 136 10.78 -2.57 -43.67
C ILE A 136 11.89 -1.70 -43.07
N ASP A 137 12.65 -1.00 -43.90
CA ASP A 137 13.63 0.02 -43.49
C ASP A 137 13.18 1.44 -43.83
N THR A 138 12.11 1.59 -44.62
CA THR A 138 11.60 2.88 -45.06
C THR A 138 10.08 2.88 -45.10
N VAL A 139 9.44 3.82 -44.39
CA VAL A 139 8.01 4.13 -44.50
C VAL A 139 7.86 5.37 -45.38
N LEU A 140 7.30 5.18 -46.57
CA LEU A 140 6.94 6.23 -47.51
C LEU A 140 5.44 6.49 -47.42
N GLY A 141 5.02 7.43 -46.58
CA GLY A 141 3.59 7.66 -46.40
C GLY A 141 3.15 8.56 -45.27
N GLN A 142 2.01 8.25 -44.68
CA GLN A 142 1.40 9.05 -43.61
C GLN A 142 1.35 8.25 -42.31
N ILE A 143 1.65 8.91 -41.20
CA ILE A 143 1.27 8.43 -39.87
C ILE A 143 -0.01 9.15 -39.48
N THR A 144 -1.11 8.41 -39.35
CA THR A 144 -2.39 8.92 -38.88
C THR A 144 -2.62 8.50 -37.44
N LEU A 145 -3.04 9.44 -36.60
CA LEU A 145 -3.30 9.19 -35.19
C LEU A 145 -4.80 9.27 -34.94
N ASP A 146 -5.41 8.15 -34.57
CA ASP A 146 -6.83 8.07 -34.23
C ASP A 146 -7.03 8.51 -32.77
N THR A 147 -7.67 9.67 -32.62
CA THR A 147 -8.01 10.26 -31.32
C THR A 147 -9.47 10.06 -30.93
N ALA A 148 -10.26 9.30 -31.70
CA ALA A 148 -11.70 9.17 -31.50
C ALA A 148 -12.09 8.43 -30.21
N TYR A 149 -11.12 7.74 -29.58
CA TYR A 149 -11.36 7.07 -28.30
C TYR A 149 -11.75 8.05 -27.18
N TYR A 150 -11.24 9.28 -27.21
CA TYR A 150 -11.63 10.35 -26.29
C TYR A 150 -12.49 11.41 -26.98
N LYS A 151 -13.55 11.84 -26.28
CA LYS A 151 -14.45 12.92 -26.72
C LYS A 151 -14.29 14.14 -25.81
N GLY A 152 -14.44 15.33 -26.39
CA GLY A 152 -14.37 16.62 -25.69
C GLY A 152 -12.97 17.24 -25.71
N PRO A 153 -12.77 18.39 -25.05
CA PRO A 153 -11.48 19.06 -25.05
C PRO A 153 -10.45 18.26 -24.25
N TRP A 154 -9.22 18.19 -24.77
CA TRP A 154 -8.09 17.55 -24.06
C TRP A 154 -7.69 18.32 -22.80
N ARG A 155 -8.02 19.62 -22.73
CA ARG A 155 -7.95 20.46 -21.54
C ARG A 155 -9.26 20.40 -20.77
N ALA A 156 -9.21 20.06 -19.48
CA ALA A 156 -10.38 19.99 -18.61
C ALA A 156 -11.01 21.36 -18.30
N GLU A 157 -12.25 21.59 -18.68
CA GLU A 157 -12.87 22.93 -18.70
C GLU A 157 -12.93 23.66 -17.35
N HIS A 158 -12.82 22.95 -16.22
CA HIS A 158 -12.99 23.50 -14.88
C HIS A 158 -11.69 23.67 -14.09
N TRP A 159 -10.53 23.44 -14.70
CA TRP A 159 -9.25 23.72 -14.06
C TRP A 159 -8.92 25.22 -14.11
N ARG A 160 -8.18 25.70 -13.10
CA ARG A 160 -7.67 27.07 -13.11
C ARG A 160 -6.68 27.23 -14.27
N LYS A 161 -6.73 28.36 -14.98
CA LYS A 161 -5.91 28.60 -16.19
C LYS A 161 -4.41 28.36 -15.95
N ASN A 162 -3.89 28.81 -14.82
CA ASN A 162 -2.47 28.67 -14.48
C ASN A 162 -2.05 27.22 -14.14
N PHE A 163 -2.98 26.30 -13.91
CA PHE A 163 -2.64 24.90 -13.68
C PHE A 163 -2.14 24.20 -14.94
N TYR A 164 -2.55 24.68 -16.13
CA TYR A 164 -2.08 24.17 -17.41
C TYR A 164 -0.61 24.44 -17.70
N ASP A 165 0.04 25.30 -16.93
CA ASP A 165 1.46 25.65 -17.09
C ASP A 165 2.35 24.86 -16.12
N ALA A 166 1.76 23.92 -15.39
CA ALA A 166 2.45 23.01 -14.50
C ALA A 166 2.28 21.56 -14.99
N TRP A 167 3.28 20.71 -14.71
CA TRP A 167 3.32 19.32 -15.17
C TRP A 167 2.06 18.52 -14.76
N TYR A 168 1.47 18.82 -13.60
CA TYR A 168 0.28 18.15 -13.10
C TYR A 168 -1.02 18.58 -13.79
N GLY A 169 -0.96 19.58 -14.68
CA GLY A 169 -2.08 20.06 -15.50
C GLY A 169 -1.85 19.82 -16.99
N ALA A 170 -1.04 18.82 -17.37
CA ALA A 170 -0.84 18.43 -18.75
C ALA A 170 -2.16 18.06 -19.45
N GLU A 171 -2.22 18.27 -20.77
CA GLU A 171 -3.37 17.91 -21.59
C GLU A 171 -3.61 16.39 -21.59
N ILE A 172 -4.87 15.98 -21.57
CA ILE A 172 -5.27 14.58 -21.46
C ILE A 172 -5.74 14.08 -22.83
N ALA A 173 -4.96 13.19 -23.43
CA ALA A 173 -5.14 12.70 -24.80
C ALA A 173 -5.08 11.17 -24.87
N PRO A 174 -5.74 10.54 -25.87
CA PRO A 174 -5.78 9.07 -26.01
C PRO A 174 -4.45 8.47 -26.50
N LEU A 175 -3.54 9.30 -27.02
CA LEU A 175 -2.15 8.95 -27.29
C LEU A 175 -1.28 9.95 -26.54
N GLY A 176 -0.42 9.45 -25.66
CA GLY A 176 0.45 10.28 -24.83
C GLY A 176 1.86 9.75 -24.82
N PHE A 177 2.82 10.64 -24.60
CA PHE A 177 4.22 10.30 -24.47
C PHE A 177 4.84 11.09 -23.32
N ASN A 178 5.57 10.40 -22.45
CA ASN A 178 6.33 10.94 -21.34
C ASN A 178 5.51 11.86 -20.41
N ASP A 179 4.38 11.35 -19.91
CA ASP A 179 3.39 12.08 -19.11
C ASP A 179 2.83 13.35 -19.80
N ASN A 180 2.92 13.43 -21.14
CA ASN A 180 2.65 14.64 -21.90
C ASN A 180 3.50 15.84 -21.43
N CYS A 181 4.69 15.54 -20.94
CA CYS A 181 5.63 16.48 -20.37
C CYS A 181 7.03 16.30 -20.98
N THR A 182 7.85 17.33 -20.81
CA THR A 182 9.29 17.27 -21.04
C THR A 182 10.05 17.80 -19.83
N MET A 183 11.25 17.29 -19.61
CA MET A 183 12.16 17.80 -18.61
C MET A 183 13.14 18.78 -19.26
N ILE A 184 13.23 19.99 -18.72
CA ILE A 184 14.27 20.94 -19.07
C ILE A 184 15.37 20.82 -18.01
N ARG A 185 16.55 20.39 -18.43
CA ARG A 185 17.76 20.40 -17.58
C ARG A 185 18.55 21.66 -17.88
N PHE A 186 18.96 22.37 -16.84
CA PHE A 186 19.77 23.58 -16.98
C PHE A 186 21.07 23.48 -16.17
N LYS A 187 22.14 24.03 -16.74
CA LYS A 187 23.49 24.13 -16.18
C LYS A 187 23.99 25.57 -16.38
N PRO A 188 24.89 26.08 -15.52
CA PRO A 188 25.56 27.34 -15.82
C PRO A 188 26.36 27.25 -17.13
N GLY A 189 26.52 28.39 -17.80
CA GLY A 189 27.50 28.57 -18.85
C GLY A 189 28.93 28.58 -18.29
N GLU A 190 29.92 28.78 -19.15
CA GLU A 190 31.33 28.66 -18.76
C GLU A 190 31.76 29.74 -17.75
N LYS A 191 31.19 30.94 -17.85
CA LYS A 191 31.53 32.11 -17.03
C LYS A 191 30.29 32.85 -16.55
N VAL A 192 30.47 33.62 -15.49
CA VAL A 192 29.44 34.57 -15.03
C VAL A 192 29.14 35.58 -16.14
N GLY A 193 27.86 35.77 -16.43
CA GLY A 193 27.36 36.61 -17.54
C GLY A 193 26.90 35.81 -18.76
N ASP A 194 27.36 34.57 -18.91
CA ASP A 194 26.98 33.72 -20.05
C ASP A 194 25.52 33.26 -19.95
N THR A 195 24.89 33.01 -21.09
CA THR A 195 23.62 32.28 -21.16
C THR A 195 23.82 30.87 -20.56
N ALA A 196 22.93 30.47 -19.66
CA ALA A 196 22.92 29.13 -19.09
C ALA A 196 22.65 28.10 -20.19
N ILE A 197 23.20 26.89 -20.06
CA ILE A 197 22.90 25.79 -20.98
C ILE A 197 21.57 25.18 -20.56
N ALA A 198 20.62 25.03 -21.49
CA ALA A 198 19.33 24.42 -21.23
C ALA A 198 19.00 23.36 -22.30
N GLU A 199 18.66 22.16 -21.85
CA GLU A 199 18.46 20.96 -22.68
C GLU A 199 17.06 20.39 -22.45
N ILE A 200 16.37 20.02 -23.53
CA ILE A 200 15.08 19.30 -23.49
C ILE A 200 15.37 17.80 -23.39
N LEU A 201 14.68 17.09 -22.50
CA LEU A 201 14.86 15.66 -22.27
C LEU A 201 13.50 14.95 -22.10
N PRO A 202 13.15 13.97 -22.97
CA PRO A 202 13.82 13.63 -24.22
C PRO A 202 13.59 14.69 -25.32
N ASP A 203 14.61 14.93 -26.15
CA ASP A 203 14.46 15.78 -27.34
C ASP A 203 14.10 14.94 -28.57
N VAL A 204 12.86 15.12 -29.04
CA VAL A 204 12.32 14.47 -30.24
C VAL A 204 12.13 15.47 -31.39
N GLY A 205 12.72 16.67 -31.29
CA GLY A 205 12.62 17.73 -32.28
C GLY A 205 11.26 18.42 -32.36
N TYR A 206 10.44 18.31 -31.31
CA TYR A 206 9.08 18.87 -31.28
C TYR A 206 8.95 20.15 -30.44
N VAL A 207 9.59 20.18 -29.26
CA VAL A 207 9.50 21.31 -28.33
C VAL A 207 10.53 22.37 -28.73
N VAL A 208 10.10 23.62 -28.81
CA VAL A 208 10.97 24.76 -29.09
C VAL A 208 11.27 25.50 -27.79
N LEU A 209 12.54 25.49 -27.37
CA LEU A 209 12.99 26.18 -26.15
C LEU A 209 13.60 27.55 -26.48
N LYS A 210 13.01 28.61 -25.94
CA LYS A 210 13.58 29.96 -25.90
C LYS A 210 14.31 30.14 -24.57
N ASN A 211 15.64 30.13 -24.62
CA ASN A 211 16.48 30.20 -23.43
C ASN A 211 17.03 31.61 -23.21
N GLU A 212 16.57 32.24 -22.14
CA GLU A 212 16.95 33.57 -21.67
C GLU A 212 17.59 33.52 -20.27
N MET A 213 17.95 32.32 -19.79
CA MET A 213 18.51 32.15 -18.46
C MET A 213 20.00 32.56 -18.44
N LEU A 214 20.42 33.26 -17.39
CA LEU A 214 21.79 33.76 -17.24
C LEU A 214 22.57 33.04 -16.15
N THR A 215 23.88 32.99 -16.33
CA THR A 215 24.84 32.47 -15.36
C THR A 215 25.29 33.59 -14.41
N VAL A 216 25.12 33.38 -13.11
CA VAL A 216 25.42 34.40 -12.07
C VAL A 216 26.44 33.87 -11.06
N PRO A 217 27.06 34.72 -10.23
CA PRO A 217 27.95 34.24 -9.17
C PRO A 217 27.26 33.33 -8.15
N GLY A 218 28.04 32.45 -7.51
CA GLY A 218 27.59 31.63 -6.39
C GLY A 218 26.72 30.43 -6.79
N LYS A 219 25.76 30.07 -5.92
CA LYS A 219 24.91 28.86 -6.06
C LYS A 219 23.41 29.18 -6.21
N LYS A 220 23.09 30.35 -6.79
CA LYS A 220 21.70 30.80 -6.95
C LYS A 220 20.90 29.85 -7.85
N ARG A 221 19.64 29.62 -7.51
CA ARG A 221 18.68 28.79 -8.28
C ARG A 221 17.36 29.54 -8.36
N LYS A 222 17.18 30.38 -9.38
CA LYS A 222 15.96 31.18 -9.55
C LYS A 222 15.61 31.31 -11.03
N TRP A 223 14.51 30.70 -11.45
CA TRP A 223 14.08 30.70 -12.84
C TRP A 223 12.61 31.11 -12.97
N THR A 224 12.24 31.53 -14.17
CA THR A 224 10.87 31.79 -14.60
C THR A 224 10.60 31.00 -15.87
N TRP A 225 9.35 30.65 -16.11
CA TRP A 225 8.94 29.98 -17.33
C TRP A 225 7.62 30.55 -17.85
N ALA A 226 7.44 30.48 -19.17
CA ALA A 226 6.19 30.76 -19.84
C ALA A 226 5.97 29.71 -20.93
N LEU A 227 4.74 29.21 -21.05
CA LEU A 227 4.34 28.29 -22.11
C LEU A 227 3.46 29.04 -23.09
N ASP A 228 3.67 28.81 -24.39
CA ASP A 228 2.70 29.26 -25.37
C ASP A 228 1.35 28.54 -25.15
N SER A 229 0.27 29.26 -25.43
CA SER A 229 -1.09 28.76 -25.19
C SER A 229 -1.51 27.64 -26.15
N ALA A 230 -0.86 27.49 -27.30
CA ALA A 230 -1.21 26.53 -28.34
C ALA A 230 0.00 25.83 -29.00
N LYS A 231 1.14 26.51 -29.09
CA LYS A 231 2.37 25.97 -29.72
C LYS A 231 3.22 25.21 -28.70
N PRO A 232 4.05 24.24 -29.14
CA PRO A 232 5.00 23.56 -28.27
C PRO A 232 6.23 24.43 -27.94
N GLU A 233 6.01 25.71 -27.64
CA GLU A 233 7.05 26.69 -27.33
C GLU A 233 7.12 26.92 -25.81
N ILE A 234 8.33 26.83 -25.26
CA ILE A 234 8.62 27.11 -23.85
C ILE A 234 9.68 28.21 -23.79
N THR A 235 9.43 29.25 -23.00
CA THR A 235 10.43 30.27 -22.67
C THR A 235 10.91 30.05 -21.25
N ILE A 236 12.23 30.03 -21.05
CA ILE A 236 12.88 29.87 -19.75
C ILE A 236 13.80 31.05 -19.51
N GLY A 237 13.65 31.72 -18.37
CA GLY A 237 14.48 32.87 -17.97
C GLY A 237 14.94 32.78 -16.53
N GLY A 238 15.64 33.82 -16.07
CA GLY A 238 16.14 33.93 -14.70
C GLY A 238 17.64 33.70 -14.59
N ALA A 239 18.08 33.08 -13.51
CA ALA A 239 19.49 32.96 -13.13
C ALA A 239 19.84 31.61 -12.47
N ILE A 240 20.96 31.03 -12.91
CA ILE A 240 21.62 29.89 -12.29
C ILE A 240 23.05 30.26 -11.88
N GLY A 241 23.46 29.87 -10.68
CA GLY A 241 24.79 30.13 -10.16
C GLY A 241 25.87 29.29 -10.85
N ILE A 242 27.03 29.87 -11.14
CA ILE A 242 28.21 29.19 -11.70
C ILE A 242 28.66 27.97 -10.86
N GLY A 243 28.37 27.97 -9.55
CA GLY A 243 28.68 26.86 -8.64
C GLY A 243 27.58 25.80 -8.52
N VAL A 244 26.64 25.73 -9.46
CA VAL A 244 25.57 24.71 -9.52
C VAL A 244 25.91 23.68 -10.61
N ASP A 245 25.98 22.40 -10.28
CA ASP A 245 26.30 21.36 -11.28
C ASP A 245 25.21 21.24 -12.35
N SER A 246 23.95 21.07 -11.92
CA SER A 246 22.76 21.10 -12.77
C SER A 246 21.49 21.30 -11.94
N SER A 247 20.39 21.62 -12.61
CA SER A 247 19.03 21.64 -12.04
C SER A 247 18.03 21.28 -13.14
N GLN A 248 16.79 20.98 -12.76
CA GLN A 248 15.78 20.52 -13.72
C GLN A 248 14.38 21.02 -13.37
N LEU A 249 13.55 21.15 -14.40
CA LEU A 249 12.14 21.51 -14.32
C LEU A 249 11.33 20.64 -15.28
N VAL A 250 10.18 20.14 -14.84
CA VAL A 250 9.26 19.38 -15.71
C VAL A 250 8.11 20.29 -16.10
N LEU A 251 7.84 20.39 -17.39
CA LEU A 251 6.78 21.23 -17.94
C LEU A 251 5.89 20.44 -18.92
N PRO A 252 4.59 20.75 -18.99
CA PRO A 252 3.69 20.10 -19.92
C PRO A 252 3.98 20.55 -21.36
N VAL A 253 3.78 19.63 -22.31
CA VAL A 253 3.93 19.89 -23.74
C VAL A 253 2.56 20.17 -24.35
N ARG A 254 2.45 21.23 -25.17
CA ARG A 254 1.22 21.54 -25.92
C ARG A 254 1.04 20.56 -27.07
N ASN A 255 -0.20 20.16 -27.33
CA ASN A 255 -0.55 19.20 -28.37
C ASN A 255 0.19 17.85 -28.19
N PRO A 256 -0.17 17.09 -27.14
CA PRO A 256 0.48 15.82 -26.81
C PRO A 256 0.36 14.76 -27.92
N ILE A 257 -0.67 14.84 -28.77
CA ILE A 257 -0.84 13.96 -29.93
C ILE A 257 0.30 14.17 -30.94
N ALA A 258 0.64 15.42 -31.24
CA ALA A 258 1.76 15.74 -32.12
C ALA A 258 3.11 15.43 -31.46
N TYR A 259 3.23 15.61 -30.15
CA TYR A 259 4.41 15.18 -29.39
C TYR A 259 4.63 13.67 -29.48
N PHE A 260 3.56 12.87 -29.33
CA PHE A 260 3.58 11.42 -29.54
C PHE A 260 4.00 11.07 -30.98
N LYS A 261 3.46 11.75 -32.01
CA LYS A 261 3.86 11.54 -33.42
C LYS A 261 5.37 11.75 -33.59
N ALA A 262 5.91 12.84 -33.05
CA ALA A 262 7.33 13.15 -33.13
C ALA A 262 8.18 12.10 -32.42
N ALA A 263 7.78 11.67 -31.21
CA ALA A 263 8.46 10.61 -30.47
C ALA A 263 8.43 9.26 -31.20
N PHE A 264 7.32 8.92 -31.86
CA PHE A 264 7.23 7.68 -32.64
C PHE A 264 8.11 7.73 -33.90
N ILE A 265 8.17 8.87 -34.60
CA ILE A 265 9.10 9.07 -35.72
C ILE A 265 10.55 8.99 -35.25
N HIS A 266 10.86 9.56 -34.09
CA HIS A 266 12.18 9.44 -33.47
C HIS A 266 12.53 7.97 -33.21
N ALA A 267 11.64 7.21 -32.58
CA ALA A 267 11.85 5.78 -32.34
C ALA A 267 12.02 4.98 -33.65
N LEU A 268 11.21 5.25 -34.68
CA LEU A 268 11.39 4.62 -36.00
C LEU A 268 12.81 4.84 -36.53
N LYS A 269 13.30 6.08 -36.50
CA LYS A 269 14.65 6.43 -36.96
C LYS A 269 15.73 5.69 -36.16
N GLU A 270 15.65 5.71 -34.83
CA GLU A 270 16.63 5.05 -33.95
C GLU A 270 16.64 3.52 -34.14
N ARG A 271 15.52 2.94 -34.56
CA ARG A 271 15.39 1.51 -34.89
C ARG A 271 15.64 1.19 -36.37
N GLY A 272 16.22 2.12 -37.12
CA GLY A 272 16.63 1.90 -38.52
C GLY A 272 15.50 1.93 -39.54
N VAL A 273 14.36 2.53 -39.21
CA VAL A 273 13.22 2.74 -40.10
C VAL A 273 13.07 4.22 -40.44
N ALA A 274 13.46 4.62 -41.66
CA ALA A 274 13.30 6.00 -42.11
C ALA A 274 11.83 6.32 -42.41
N PHE A 275 11.32 7.43 -41.89
CA PHE A 275 9.99 7.94 -42.25
C PHE A 275 10.12 9.11 -43.24
N VAL A 276 9.44 9.00 -44.38
CA VAL A 276 9.32 10.06 -45.39
C VAL A 276 7.86 10.36 -45.61
N GLU A 277 7.43 11.56 -45.21
CA GLU A 277 6.04 11.96 -45.33
C GLU A 277 5.64 12.09 -46.82
N ARG A 278 4.50 11.50 -47.19
CA ARG A 278 3.87 11.66 -48.51
C ARG A 278 2.41 12.03 -48.35
N GLN A 279 2.00 13.13 -48.98
CA GLN A 279 0.62 13.62 -48.91
C GLN A 279 -0.37 12.70 -49.64
N ASN A 280 0.04 12.13 -50.78
CA ASN A 280 -0.79 11.24 -51.59
C ASN A 280 -0.26 9.81 -51.50
N VAL A 281 -0.89 8.99 -50.65
CA VAL A 281 -0.66 7.54 -50.58
C VAL A 281 -1.94 6.78 -50.88
N PRO A 282 -1.86 5.64 -51.61
CA PRO A 282 -3.03 4.81 -51.88
C PRO A 282 -3.71 4.37 -50.58
N ALA A 283 -5.04 4.39 -50.56
CA ALA A 283 -5.78 3.63 -49.57
C ALA A 283 -5.51 2.14 -49.83
N GLY A 284 -4.67 1.54 -48.99
CA GLY A 284 -4.26 0.15 -49.14
C GLY A 284 -5.00 -0.79 -48.19
N ILE A 285 -4.89 -2.09 -48.45
CA ILE A 285 -5.36 -3.16 -47.56
C ILE A 285 -4.50 -3.14 -46.29
N GLN A 286 -5.11 -3.45 -45.14
CA GLN A 286 -4.36 -3.69 -43.91
C GLN A 286 -3.51 -4.96 -44.06
N ILE A 287 -2.18 -4.80 -44.14
CA ILE A 287 -1.25 -5.93 -44.30
C ILE A 287 -0.73 -6.47 -42.97
N ARG A 288 -0.79 -5.66 -41.91
CA ARG A 288 -0.36 -6.03 -40.55
C ARG A 288 -1.03 -5.15 -39.52
N SER A 289 -1.25 -5.70 -38.33
CA SER A 289 -1.65 -4.94 -37.14
C SER A 289 -0.89 -5.48 -35.92
N PHE A 290 -0.55 -4.58 -35.01
CA PHE A 290 0.12 -4.88 -33.74
C PHE A 290 -0.62 -4.19 -32.61
N THR A 291 -0.65 -4.82 -31.43
CA THR A 291 -1.30 -4.26 -30.23
C THR A 291 -0.30 -4.23 -29.10
N TYR A 292 -0.22 -3.10 -28.41
CA TYR A 292 0.68 -2.86 -27.29
C TYR A 292 -0.11 -2.38 -26.08
N SER A 293 0.47 -2.58 -24.91
CA SER A 293 0.11 -1.89 -23.67
C SER A 293 1.38 -1.73 -22.84
N ALA A 294 1.54 -0.57 -22.22
CA ALA A 294 2.70 -0.23 -21.42
C ALA A 294 2.61 -0.82 -20.02
N ALA A 295 1.43 -0.86 -19.40
CA ALA A 295 1.35 -1.43 -18.06
C ALA A 295 -0.04 -1.92 -17.67
N PRO A 296 -0.13 -2.91 -16.76
CA PRO A 296 -1.41 -3.39 -16.25
C PRO A 296 -2.05 -2.36 -15.31
N PHE A 297 -3.35 -2.47 -15.12
CA PHE A 297 -4.17 -1.61 -14.29
C PHE A 297 -3.61 -1.34 -12.88
N LEU A 298 -3.03 -2.35 -12.22
CA LEU A 298 -2.48 -2.17 -10.87
C LEU A 298 -1.33 -1.15 -10.80
N SER A 299 -0.52 -1.01 -11.85
CA SER A 299 0.52 0.02 -11.91
C SER A 299 -0.06 1.43 -12.01
N ILE A 300 -1.15 1.58 -12.79
CA ILE A 300 -1.88 2.84 -12.93
C ILE A 300 -2.47 3.23 -11.57
N LEU A 301 -3.05 2.25 -10.86
CA LEU A 301 -3.59 2.43 -9.52
C LEU A 301 -2.52 2.92 -8.53
N ASP A 302 -1.34 2.31 -8.53
CA ASP A 302 -0.22 2.69 -7.66
C ASP A 302 0.29 4.11 -7.95
N GLU A 303 0.46 4.48 -9.22
CA GLU A 303 0.88 5.83 -9.61
C GLU A 303 -0.17 6.89 -9.21
N ILE A 304 -1.46 6.57 -9.32
CA ILE A 304 -2.54 7.45 -8.87
C ILE A 304 -2.52 7.62 -7.35
N ASN A 305 -2.49 6.53 -6.58
CA ASN A 305 -2.71 6.61 -5.14
C ASN A 305 -1.43 6.89 -4.33
N GLN A 306 -0.28 6.36 -4.74
CA GLN A 306 1.00 6.62 -4.06
C GLN A 306 1.65 7.94 -4.50
N ARG A 307 1.67 8.23 -5.81
CA ARG A 307 2.36 9.40 -6.40
C ARG A 307 1.42 10.56 -6.71
N SER A 308 0.12 10.35 -6.61
CA SER A 308 -0.91 11.37 -6.87
C SER A 308 -0.94 11.88 -8.32
N GLN A 309 -0.67 11.01 -9.29
CA GLN A 309 -0.62 11.39 -10.70
C GLN A 309 -1.98 11.81 -11.27
N ASN A 310 -2.08 13.05 -11.76
CA ASN A 310 -3.31 13.60 -12.32
C ASN A 310 -3.62 13.03 -13.69
N LEU A 311 -2.63 12.97 -14.58
CA LEU A 311 -2.79 12.41 -15.92
C LEU A 311 -3.34 10.98 -15.86
N HIS A 312 -2.76 10.14 -15.00
CA HIS A 312 -3.21 8.76 -14.82
C HIS A 312 -4.65 8.67 -14.28
N ALA A 313 -5.04 9.56 -13.37
CA ALA A 313 -6.39 9.57 -12.83
C ALA A 313 -7.42 9.98 -13.89
N GLU A 314 -7.12 11.02 -14.69
CA GLU A 314 -7.97 11.46 -15.78
C GLU A 314 -8.07 10.45 -16.92
N THR A 315 -6.97 9.80 -17.29
CA THR A 315 -7.01 8.74 -18.31
C THR A 315 -7.81 7.54 -17.82
N LEU A 316 -7.60 7.10 -16.57
CA LEU A 316 -8.38 6.00 -15.99
C LEU A 316 -9.88 6.35 -15.91
N PHE A 317 -10.22 7.57 -15.51
CA PHE A 317 -11.59 8.08 -15.44
C PHE A 317 -12.30 8.05 -16.80
N ARG A 318 -11.62 8.49 -17.87
CA ARG A 318 -12.15 8.46 -19.24
C ARG A 318 -12.18 7.06 -19.83
N ASN A 319 -11.16 6.25 -19.55
CA ASN A 319 -11.10 4.85 -19.99
C ASN A 319 -12.25 4.06 -19.39
N LEU A 320 -12.56 4.28 -18.12
CA LEU A 320 -13.73 3.69 -17.49
C LEU A 320 -15.02 4.12 -18.21
N GLY A 321 -15.16 5.40 -18.54
CA GLY A 321 -16.27 5.91 -19.35
C GLY A 321 -16.39 5.20 -20.71
N ALA A 322 -15.28 5.09 -21.44
CA ALA A 322 -15.27 4.41 -22.74
C ALA A 322 -15.65 2.93 -22.63
N GLN A 323 -15.09 2.22 -21.64
CA GLN A 323 -15.26 0.78 -21.46
C GLN A 323 -16.64 0.39 -20.91
N LYS A 324 -17.29 1.26 -20.12
CA LYS A 324 -18.51 0.91 -19.37
C LYS A 324 -19.72 1.81 -19.61
N ALA A 325 -19.50 3.06 -20.03
CA ALA A 325 -20.56 3.98 -20.45
C ALA A 325 -20.62 4.19 -21.97
N GLY A 326 -19.64 3.66 -22.73
CA GLY A 326 -19.56 3.81 -24.18
C GLY A 326 -18.99 5.14 -24.67
N GLU A 327 -18.48 5.99 -23.75
CA GLU A 327 -17.91 7.30 -24.09
C GLU A 327 -16.68 7.65 -23.25
N GLY A 328 -15.53 7.83 -23.91
CA GLY A 328 -14.28 8.28 -23.29
C GLY A 328 -14.26 9.77 -23.02
N SER A 329 -15.06 10.25 -22.08
CA SER A 329 -15.17 11.68 -21.73
C SER A 329 -15.27 11.90 -20.24
N VAL A 330 -15.22 13.17 -19.81
CA VAL A 330 -15.46 13.54 -18.41
C VAL A 330 -16.88 13.12 -18.00
N GLU A 331 -17.87 13.34 -18.87
CA GLU A 331 -19.26 12.91 -18.67
C GLU A 331 -19.38 11.37 -18.57
N GLY A 332 -18.66 10.62 -19.41
CA GLY A 332 -18.63 9.17 -19.36
C GLY A 332 -18.05 8.65 -18.03
N GLY A 333 -16.93 9.20 -17.58
CA GLY A 333 -16.33 8.88 -16.28
C GLY A 333 -17.27 9.23 -15.11
N ARG A 334 -17.86 10.43 -15.13
CA ARG A 334 -18.81 10.91 -14.11
C ARG A 334 -20.02 9.99 -14.02
N THR A 335 -20.56 9.57 -15.16
CA THR A 335 -21.69 8.64 -15.24
C THR A 335 -21.36 7.33 -14.52
N MET A 336 -20.14 6.81 -14.71
CA MET A 336 -19.72 5.57 -14.06
C MET A 336 -19.48 5.71 -12.56
N GLU A 337 -18.90 6.82 -12.10
CA GLU A 337 -18.75 7.08 -10.65
C GLU A 337 -20.10 7.25 -9.95
N MET A 338 -21.04 7.97 -10.56
CA MET A 338 -22.40 8.15 -10.03
C MET A 338 -23.16 6.82 -9.98
N LYS A 339 -23.01 5.99 -11.01
CA LYS A 339 -23.56 4.62 -11.04
C LYS A 339 -22.99 3.77 -9.92
N PHE A 340 -21.67 3.79 -9.74
CA PHE A 340 -21.00 3.03 -8.69
C PHE A 340 -21.45 3.46 -7.29
N LEU A 341 -21.44 4.78 -6.99
CA LEU A 341 -21.91 5.31 -5.71
C LEU A 341 -23.32 4.80 -5.37
N LYS A 342 -24.23 4.83 -6.34
CA LYS A 342 -25.59 4.29 -6.19
C LYS A 342 -25.60 2.78 -5.94
N GLU A 343 -24.83 2.00 -6.71
CA GLU A 343 -24.74 0.53 -6.56
C GLU A 343 -24.20 0.10 -5.18
N ILE A 344 -23.26 0.87 -4.63
CA ILE A 344 -22.74 0.61 -3.28
C ILE A 344 -23.60 1.25 -2.18
N GLY A 345 -24.74 1.88 -2.53
CA GLY A 345 -25.71 2.44 -1.58
C GLY A 345 -25.22 3.70 -0.87
N LEU A 346 -24.49 4.57 -1.56
CA LEU A 346 -24.14 5.91 -1.11
C LEU A 346 -24.98 6.96 -1.84
N ASP A 347 -25.27 8.08 -1.17
CA ASP A 347 -25.98 9.19 -1.80
C ASP A 347 -25.05 9.89 -2.80
N THR A 348 -25.45 9.88 -4.06
CA THR A 348 -24.70 10.51 -5.14
C THR A 348 -24.63 12.03 -5.00
N ALA A 349 -25.57 12.67 -4.29
CA ALA A 349 -25.58 14.13 -4.09
C ALA A 349 -24.47 14.62 -3.14
N ASP A 350 -23.83 13.69 -2.42
CA ASP A 350 -22.73 13.97 -1.51
C ASP A 350 -21.38 14.15 -2.23
N PHE A 351 -21.31 13.74 -3.50
CA PHE A 351 -20.17 13.95 -4.39
C PHE A 351 -20.57 14.92 -5.51
N GLU A 352 -19.79 15.98 -5.69
CA GLU A 352 -19.81 16.79 -6.92
C GLU A 352 -18.53 16.48 -7.68
N ILE A 353 -18.66 15.84 -8.83
CA ILE A 353 -17.55 15.30 -9.63
C ILE A 353 -17.46 16.08 -10.93
N TRP A 354 -16.35 16.79 -11.12
CA TRP A 354 -16.09 17.61 -12.30
C TRP A 354 -14.87 17.14 -13.09
N ASP A 355 -14.06 16.26 -12.51
CA ASP A 355 -12.89 15.61 -13.08
C ASP A 355 -12.55 14.34 -12.27
N GLY A 356 -11.61 13.52 -12.74
CA GLY A 356 -11.19 12.29 -12.05
C GLY A 356 -9.99 12.48 -11.11
N CYS A 357 -9.25 13.59 -11.25
CA CYS A 357 -8.05 13.83 -10.46
C CYS A 357 -8.26 14.74 -9.25
N GLY A 358 -9.38 15.46 -9.15
CA GLY A 358 -9.66 16.36 -8.04
C GLY A 358 -9.05 17.76 -8.18
N LEU A 359 -8.62 18.17 -9.37
CA LEU A 359 -7.95 19.47 -9.59
C LEU A 359 -8.96 20.62 -9.77
N SER A 360 -10.19 20.30 -10.19
CA SER A 360 -11.29 21.25 -10.27
C SER A 360 -11.70 21.72 -8.87
N PRO A 361 -11.72 23.04 -8.61
CA PRO A 361 -12.18 23.59 -7.34
C PRO A 361 -13.70 23.42 -7.15
N ARG A 362 -14.43 23.02 -8.19
CA ARG A 362 -15.86 22.72 -8.14
C ARG A 362 -16.14 21.35 -7.52
N ASN A 363 -15.15 20.47 -7.43
CA ASN A 363 -15.33 19.18 -6.77
C ASN A 363 -15.74 19.38 -5.31
N LYS A 364 -16.66 18.54 -4.84
CA LYS A 364 -17.11 18.53 -3.44
C LYS A 364 -17.33 17.10 -2.97
N VAL A 365 -17.04 16.86 -1.70
CA VAL A 365 -17.32 15.59 -1.01
C VAL A 365 -17.72 15.86 0.43
N LYS A 366 -18.63 15.06 0.98
CA LYS A 366 -18.87 14.99 2.43
C LYS A 366 -17.90 14.01 3.10
N PRO A 367 -17.16 14.41 4.16
CA PRO A 367 -16.26 13.50 4.87
C PRO A 367 -16.95 12.21 5.35
N SER A 368 -18.22 12.28 5.78
CA SER A 368 -19.00 11.11 6.22
C SER A 368 -19.23 10.09 5.12
N THR A 369 -19.36 10.56 3.89
CA THR A 369 -19.63 9.74 2.70
C THR A 369 -18.32 9.20 2.12
N GLU A 370 -17.25 9.98 2.17
CA GLU A 370 -15.89 9.52 1.87
C GLU A 370 -15.48 8.33 2.76
N THR A 371 -15.67 8.43 4.09
CA THR A 371 -15.36 7.28 4.98
C THR A 371 -16.29 6.09 4.76
N ALA A 372 -17.54 6.32 4.37
CA ALA A 372 -18.48 5.26 4.03
C ALA A 372 -18.05 4.52 2.75
N LEU A 373 -17.58 5.25 1.73
CA LEU A 373 -16.95 4.70 0.53
C LEU A 373 -15.74 3.85 0.90
N LEU A 374 -14.81 4.40 1.69
CA LEU A 374 -13.62 3.68 2.11
C LEU A 374 -13.94 2.40 2.90
N ALA A 375 -14.92 2.45 3.81
CA ALA A 375 -15.35 1.27 4.57
C ALA A 375 -15.97 0.18 3.69
N LYS A 376 -16.75 0.57 2.67
CA LYS A 376 -17.29 -0.37 1.67
C LYS A 376 -16.19 -0.97 0.81
N MET A 377 -15.24 -0.15 0.35
CA MET A 377 -14.11 -0.63 -0.45
C MET A 377 -13.17 -1.55 0.31
N ALA A 378 -12.97 -1.33 1.61
CA ALA A 378 -12.17 -2.24 2.42
C ALA A 378 -12.79 -3.65 2.49
N ARG A 379 -14.13 -3.76 2.43
CA ARG A 379 -14.87 -5.04 2.41
C ARG A 379 -15.08 -5.59 0.99
N HIS A 380 -14.67 -4.86 -0.04
CA HIS A 380 -14.84 -5.28 -1.43
C HIS A 380 -13.93 -6.49 -1.74
N PRO A 381 -14.29 -7.43 -2.64
CA PRO A 381 -13.43 -8.55 -3.02
C PRO A 381 -12.04 -8.14 -3.53
N LYS A 382 -11.94 -6.94 -4.12
CA LYS A 382 -10.68 -6.33 -4.57
C LYS A 382 -10.12 -5.29 -3.60
N GLY A 383 -10.65 -5.20 -2.37
CA GLY A 383 -10.31 -4.19 -1.37
C GLY A 383 -8.84 -4.18 -0.99
N LYS A 384 -8.18 -5.34 -0.99
CA LYS A 384 -6.73 -5.43 -0.72
C LYS A 384 -5.89 -4.63 -1.73
N PHE A 385 -6.23 -4.70 -3.03
CA PHE A 385 -5.51 -3.95 -4.06
C PHE A 385 -5.75 -2.45 -3.91
N TYR A 386 -6.99 -2.06 -3.55
CA TYR A 386 -7.33 -0.68 -3.28
C TYR A 386 -6.50 -0.10 -2.14
N ILE A 387 -6.53 -0.74 -0.96
CA ILE A 387 -5.83 -0.21 0.22
C ILE A 387 -4.30 -0.24 0.03
N ASN A 388 -3.76 -1.29 -0.59
CA ASN A 388 -2.31 -1.41 -0.79
C ASN A 388 -1.74 -0.38 -1.76
N SER A 389 -2.56 0.16 -2.67
CA SER A 389 -2.12 1.24 -3.57
C SER A 389 -1.96 2.59 -2.89
N PHE A 390 -2.42 2.75 -1.64
CA PHE A 390 -2.34 4.04 -0.94
C PHE A 390 -0.92 4.30 -0.44
N ALA A 391 -0.57 5.59 -0.33
CA ALA A 391 0.66 6.01 0.34
C ALA A 391 0.64 5.67 1.84
N GLY A 392 1.77 5.81 2.51
CA GLY A 392 1.90 5.64 3.94
C GLY A 392 3.17 6.34 4.46
N PRO A 393 3.45 6.31 5.76
CA PRO A 393 4.70 6.86 6.29
C PRO A 393 5.90 6.21 5.59
N GLY A 394 6.80 7.02 5.02
CA GLY A 394 7.96 6.53 4.25
C GLY A 394 7.65 6.04 2.83
N LEU A 395 6.38 6.07 2.39
CA LEU A 395 5.94 5.55 1.09
C LEU A 395 5.16 6.59 0.27
N GLY A 396 5.48 6.74 -1.02
CA GLY A 396 4.77 7.65 -1.92
C GLY A 396 4.74 9.11 -1.43
N THR A 397 3.58 9.75 -1.50
CA THR A 397 3.36 11.12 -0.96
C THR A 397 3.51 11.23 0.58
N GLY A 398 3.66 10.10 1.28
CA GLY A 398 4.02 10.03 2.69
C GLY A 398 5.51 9.84 2.97
N GLY A 399 6.38 9.91 1.95
CA GLY A 399 7.82 9.61 2.05
C GLY A 399 8.60 10.39 3.13
N LYS A 400 8.09 11.54 3.59
CA LYS A 400 8.67 12.34 4.68
C LYS A 400 7.69 12.61 5.83
N ARG A 401 6.54 11.94 5.84
CA ARG A 401 5.45 12.21 6.79
C ARG A 401 5.40 11.11 7.84
N MET A 402 5.16 11.50 9.10
CA MET A 402 4.87 10.60 10.20
C MET A 402 5.90 9.46 10.38
N LEU A 403 7.19 9.73 10.10
CA LEU A 403 8.26 8.73 10.19
C LEU A 403 8.53 8.26 11.62
N ASP A 404 8.21 9.10 12.61
CA ASP A 404 8.41 8.83 14.04
C ASP A 404 7.19 8.15 14.70
N LEU A 405 6.18 7.75 13.91
CA LEU A 405 5.10 6.93 14.46
C LEU A 405 5.69 5.64 15.05
N PRO A 406 5.26 5.18 16.24
CA PRO A 406 5.70 3.89 16.78
C PRO A 406 5.32 2.70 15.88
N TYR A 407 4.23 2.85 15.12
CA TYR A 407 3.65 1.80 14.26
C TYR A 407 3.29 2.34 12.86
N PRO A 408 4.27 2.79 12.04
CA PRO A 408 3.99 3.50 10.79
C PRO A 408 3.26 2.64 9.74
N TRP A 409 3.40 1.31 9.81
CA TRP A 409 2.72 0.38 8.91
C TRP A 409 1.20 0.26 9.18
N LEU A 410 0.71 0.72 10.34
CA LEU A 410 -0.73 0.71 10.67
C LEU A 410 -1.50 1.83 9.96
N THR A 411 -0.92 2.47 8.96
CA THR A 411 -1.50 3.62 8.28
C THR A 411 -1.33 3.52 6.77
N ARG A 412 -2.43 3.81 6.06
CA ARG A 412 -2.48 3.99 4.61
C ARG A 412 -3.35 5.20 4.29
N PHE A 413 -2.89 6.11 3.44
CA PHE A 413 -3.66 7.31 3.10
C PHE A 413 -3.42 7.81 1.67
N LYS A 414 -4.43 8.50 1.15
CA LYS A 414 -4.34 9.39 0.02
C LYS A 414 -4.24 10.84 0.51
N THR A 415 -3.29 11.56 -0.06
CA THR A 415 -3.09 12.99 0.18
C THR A 415 -3.86 13.84 -0.83
N GLY A 416 -4.32 15.01 -0.38
CA GLY A 416 -4.96 16.03 -1.21
C GLY A 416 -4.32 17.39 -1.02
N PHE A 417 -3.99 18.07 -2.11
CA PHE A 417 -3.54 19.46 -2.09
C PHE A 417 -3.91 20.17 -3.40
N ILE A 418 -4.63 21.28 -3.27
CA ILE A 418 -4.75 22.37 -4.25
C ILE A 418 -4.85 23.65 -3.42
N GLY A 419 -4.42 24.82 -3.93
CA GLY A 419 -4.33 26.04 -3.13
C GLY A 419 -5.54 26.28 -2.21
N GLU A 420 -5.26 26.58 -0.94
CA GLU A 420 -6.22 26.73 0.18
C GLU A 420 -6.96 25.45 0.63
N VAL A 421 -6.53 24.27 0.17
CA VAL A 421 -7.15 22.97 0.46
C VAL A 421 -6.09 21.92 0.76
N HIS A 422 -6.23 21.24 1.89
CA HIS A 422 -5.45 20.06 2.26
C HIS A 422 -6.37 18.91 2.66
N GLY A 423 -6.06 17.70 2.21
CA GLY A 423 -6.80 16.48 2.54
C GLY A 423 -5.88 15.33 2.95
N LEU A 424 -6.34 14.51 3.89
CA LEU A 424 -5.71 13.26 4.29
C LEU A 424 -6.79 12.22 4.59
N VAL A 425 -6.91 11.22 3.72
CA VAL A 425 -8.02 10.27 3.74
C VAL A 425 -7.51 8.85 3.56
N GLY A 426 -7.96 7.90 4.37
CA GLY A 426 -7.54 6.50 4.25
C GLY A 426 -7.89 5.65 5.45
N TYR A 427 -6.95 4.79 5.85
CA TYR A 427 -7.14 3.71 6.80
C TYR A 427 -6.13 3.74 7.95
N ILE A 428 -6.63 3.52 9.16
CA ILE A 428 -5.83 3.24 10.35
C ILE A 428 -6.18 1.82 10.82
N TYR A 429 -5.19 0.93 10.87
CA TYR A 429 -5.38 -0.41 11.41
C TYR A 429 -5.26 -0.36 12.94
N ALA A 430 -6.34 -0.72 13.64
CA ALA A 430 -6.38 -0.70 15.09
C ALA A 430 -5.97 -2.08 15.66
N LEU A 431 -5.28 -2.08 16.80
CA LEU A 431 -4.81 -3.31 17.45
C LEU A 431 -5.95 -4.19 18.01
N ASP A 432 -7.15 -3.62 18.16
CA ASP A 432 -8.36 -4.33 18.59
C ASP A 432 -9.04 -5.15 17.47
N GLY A 433 -8.48 -5.12 16.26
CA GLY A 433 -8.98 -5.85 15.10
C GLY A 433 -10.05 -5.09 14.32
N ASP A 434 -10.27 -3.80 14.60
CA ASP A 434 -10.97 -2.91 13.68
C ASP A 434 -9.98 -2.25 12.70
N THR A 435 -10.51 -1.75 11.60
CA THR A 435 -9.83 -0.79 10.74
C THR A 435 -10.68 0.47 10.75
N LEU A 436 -10.09 1.63 10.94
CA LEU A 436 -10.81 2.89 10.86
C LEU A 436 -10.63 3.50 9.48
N ALA A 437 -11.72 3.80 8.80
CA ALA A 437 -11.72 4.70 7.65
C ALA A 437 -11.77 6.14 8.19
N VAL A 438 -10.83 6.98 7.76
CA VAL A 438 -10.68 8.35 8.24
C VAL A 438 -10.63 9.30 7.05
N ALA A 439 -11.39 10.40 7.12
CA ALA A 439 -11.32 11.47 6.14
C ALA A 439 -11.14 12.81 6.86
N MET A 440 -10.05 13.53 6.55
CA MET A 440 -9.77 14.86 7.09
C MET A 440 -9.55 15.88 5.98
N TYR A 441 -10.14 17.06 6.15
CA TYR A 441 -10.03 18.18 5.21
C TYR A 441 -9.79 19.50 5.93
N LEU A 442 -8.88 20.30 5.43
CA LEU A 442 -8.69 21.70 5.77
C LEU A 442 -8.95 22.52 4.50
N ASN A 443 -10.04 23.28 4.50
CA ASN A 443 -10.41 24.21 3.44
C ASN A 443 -10.28 25.64 3.92
N GLU A 444 -10.33 26.61 3.00
CA GLU A 444 -10.38 28.04 3.34
C GLU A 444 -9.16 28.45 4.18
N THR A 445 -7.99 27.84 3.92
CA THR A 445 -6.82 27.95 4.80
C THR A 445 -6.09 29.30 4.69
N GLY A 446 -6.50 30.16 3.76
CA GLY A 446 -5.95 31.49 3.56
C GLY A 446 -4.42 31.49 3.42
N LYS A 447 -3.75 32.34 4.20
CA LYS A 447 -2.28 32.50 4.18
C LYS A 447 -1.52 31.52 5.10
N ASN A 448 -2.19 30.52 5.68
CA ASN A 448 -1.51 29.54 6.52
C ASN A 448 -0.47 28.75 5.69
N PRO A 449 0.77 28.55 6.20
CA PRO A 449 1.80 27.86 5.43
C PRO A 449 1.47 26.38 5.15
N ASP A 450 1.71 25.90 3.92
CA ASP A 450 1.48 24.52 3.50
C ASP A 450 2.11 23.46 4.44
N ALA A 451 3.32 23.75 4.93
CA ALA A 451 4.03 22.85 5.85
C ALA A 451 3.23 22.69 7.15
N ARG A 452 2.74 23.80 7.71
CA ARG A 452 1.94 23.79 8.95
C ARG A 452 0.61 23.06 8.76
N LEU A 453 -0.05 23.24 7.61
CA LEU A 453 -1.31 22.55 7.31
C LEU A 453 -1.10 21.02 7.22
N LYS A 454 0.01 20.57 6.62
CA LYS A 454 0.40 19.15 6.60
C LYS A 454 0.70 18.64 8.01
N ASP A 455 1.47 19.40 8.80
CA ASP A 455 1.83 19.03 10.17
C ASP A 455 0.59 18.90 11.07
N VAL A 456 -0.41 19.77 10.90
CA VAL A 456 -1.69 19.68 11.61
C VAL A 456 -2.40 18.37 11.28
N LEU A 457 -2.56 18.04 9.99
CA LEU A 457 -3.20 16.77 9.59
C LEU A 457 -2.41 15.55 10.07
N ASP A 458 -1.08 15.58 10.01
CA ASP A 458 -0.21 14.50 10.50
C ASP A 458 -0.30 14.33 12.02
N THR A 459 -0.38 15.44 12.75
CA THR A 459 -0.56 15.42 14.21
C THR A 459 -1.89 14.81 14.58
N LEU A 460 -2.98 15.22 13.92
CA LEU A 460 -4.32 14.68 14.19
C LEU A 460 -4.42 13.21 13.80
N TRP A 461 -3.85 12.82 12.66
CA TRP A 461 -3.75 11.41 12.26
C TRP A 461 -2.97 10.59 13.29
N THR A 462 -1.82 11.10 13.73
CA THR A 462 -1.00 10.46 14.77
C THR A 462 -1.75 10.30 16.08
N ARG A 463 -2.49 11.32 16.52
CA ARG A 463 -3.35 11.23 17.71
C ARG A 463 -4.40 10.13 17.57
N LEU A 464 -4.98 9.93 16.38
CA LEU A 464 -5.90 8.82 16.13
C LEU A 464 -5.19 7.46 16.24
N VAL A 465 -4.04 7.30 15.57
CA VAL A 465 -3.23 6.06 15.61
C VAL A 465 -2.86 5.70 17.05
N LEU A 466 -2.34 6.66 17.82
CA LEU A 466 -1.97 6.44 19.23
C LEU A 466 -3.22 6.14 20.06
N ARG A 467 -4.33 6.84 19.82
CA ARG A 467 -5.57 6.63 20.57
C ARG A 467 -6.12 5.21 20.39
N THR A 468 -6.16 4.72 19.15
CA THR A 468 -6.70 3.39 18.83
C THR A 468 -5.80 2.25 19.28
N ASN A 469 -4.49 2.49 19.35
CA ASN A 469 -3.51 1.43 19.59
C ASN A 469 -2.99 1.43 21.02
N ASP A 470 -2.60 2.57 21.59
CA ASP A 470 -2.03 2.63 22.93
C ASP A 470 -3.07 2.56 24.04
N HIS A 471 -4.34 2.94 23.81
CA HIS A 471 -5.38 2.79 24.84
C HIS A 471 -6.16 1.48 24.74
N TYR A 472 -5.73 0.57 23.88
CA TYR A 472 -6.37 -0.72 23.76
C TYR A 472 -6.11 -1.58 25.02
N ALA A 473 -7.18 -2.06 25.66
CA ALA A 473 -7.14 -2.69 26.98
C ALA A 473 -6.17 -3.88 27.06
N SER A 474 -6.10 -4.72 26.03
CA SER A 474 -5.17 -5.86 26.02
C SER A 474 -3.71 -5.40 25.97
N LEU A 475 -3.37 -4.38 25.18
CA LEU A 475 -2.02 -3.84 25.16
C LEU A 475 -1.68 -3.14 26.48
N MET A 476 -2.63 -2.38 27.06
CA MET A 476 -2.46 -1.75 28.37
C MET A 476 -2.20 -2.78 29.47
N LYS A 477 -2.94 -3.90 29.48
CA LYS A 477 -2.69 -5.02 30.40
C LYS A 477 -1.27 -5.57 30.26
N MET A 478 -0.75 -5.71 29.03
CA MET A 478 0.65 -6.13 28.82
C MET A 478 1.65 -5.08 29.33
N LYS A 479 1.43 -3.79 29.03
CA LYS A 479 2.32 -2.71 29.50
C LYS A 479 2.36 -2.64 31.03
N LEU A 480 1.21 -2.75 31.70
CA LEU A 480 1.13 -2.76 33.17
C LEU A 480 1.83 -3.99 33.78
N LEU A 481 1.67 -5.18 33.20
CA LEU A 481 2.42 -6.37 33.62
C LEU A 481 3.93 -6.18 33.43
N TRP A 482 4.34 -5.56 32.33
CA TRP A 482 5.75 -5.28 32.09
C TRP A 482 6.33 -4.33 33.15
N LEU A 483 5.61 -3.26 33.48
CA LEU A 483 5.99 -2.30 34.52
C LEU A 483 6.09 -2.96 35.91
N SER A 484 5.23 -3.94 36.23
CA SER A 484 5.32 -4.67 37.50
C SER A 484 6.54 -5.61 37.58
N ALA A 485 7.25 -5.83 36.47
CA ALA A 485 8.43 -6.69 36.37
C ALA A 485 9.75 -5.92 36.21
N GLN A 486 9.80 -4.62 36.51
CA GLN A 486 11.01 -3.80 36.35
C GLN A 486 12.22 -4.33 37.15
N ASN A 487 11.98 -4.93 38.31
CA ASN A 487 13.03 -5.53 39.15
C ASN A 487 13.39 -6.98 38.78
N VAL A 488 12.74 -7.55 37.75
CA VAL A 488 13.00 -8.93 37.28
C VAL A 488 14.02 -8.86 36.14
N ALA A 489 15.27 -9.17 36.47
CA ALA A 489 16.39 -9.15 35.52
C ALA A 489 16.67 -10.52 34.90
N GLY A 490 17.08 -10.53 33.63
CA GLY A 490 17.46 -11.74 32.91
C GLY A 490 16.27 -12.46 32.26
N LEU A 491 16.53 -13.04 31.07
CA LEU A 491 15.49 -13.65 30.24
C LEU A 491 14.75 -14.78 30.98
N THR A 492 15.47 -15.70 31.62
CA THR A 492 14.87 -16.83 32.33
C THR A 492 13.93 -16.40 33.46
N ALA A 493 14.35 -15.44 34.29
CA ALA A 493 13.52 -14.95 35.39
C ALA A 493 12.29 -14.19 34.86
N ARG A 494 12.44 -13.41 33.78
CA ARG A 494 11.33 -12.72 33.13
C ARG A 494 10.34 -13.70 32.49
N LEU A 495 10.82 -14.74 31.82
CA LEU A 495 9.98 -15.81 31.28
C LEU A 495 9.21 -16.52 32.39
N GLU A 496 9.86 -16.87 33.51
CA GLU A 496 9.21 -17.46 34.69
C GLU A 496 8.09 -16.56 35.20
N TYR A 497 8.40 -15.27 35.42
CA TYR A 497 7.49 -14.27 35.96
C TYR A 497 6.26 -14.09 35.06
N PHE A 498 6.46 -13.74 33.78
CA PHE A 498 5.35 -13.43 32.88
C PHE A 498 4.48 -14.64 32.57
N SER A 499 5.08 -15.81 32.35
CA SER A 499 4.30 -17.03 32.13
C SER A 499 3.47 -17.38 33.37
N ARG A 500 3.97 -17.13 34.58
CA ARG A 500 3.23 -17.33 35.83
C ARG A 500 2.07 -16.33 35.98
N MET A 501 2.30 -15.05 35.67
CA MET A 501 1.27 -14.00 35.76
C MET A 501 0.08 -14.21 34.82
N MET A 502 0.26 -15.02 33.77
CA MET A 502 -0.82 -15.36 32.83
C MET A 502 -1.62 -16.63 33.23
N LYS A 503 -1.30 -17.30 34.34
CA LYS A 503 -2.11 -18.42 34.86
C LYS A 503 -3.56 -18.00 35.04
N GLY A 504 -4.50 -18.89 34.69
CA GLY A 504 -5.94 -18.61 34.74
C GLY A 504 -6.49 -17.87 33.50
N THR A 505 -5.64 -17.42 32.57
CA THR A 505 -6.14 -16.79 31.32
C THR A 505 -6.95 -17.82 30.51
N PRO A 506 -8.22 -17.53 30.14
CA PRO A 506 -9.07 -18.45 29.39
C PRO A 506 -8.46 -18.93 28.07
N TYR A 507 -8.80 -20.15 27.66
CA TYR A 507 -8.41 -20.70 26.37
C TYR A 507 -9.40 -20.31 25.27
N ARG A 508 -8.90 -19.85 24.12
CA ARG A 508 -9.68 -19.68 22.89
C ARG A 508 -8.81 -20.05 21.70
N LEU A 509 -9.33 -20.88 20.79
CA LEU A 509 -8.61 -21.25 19.58
C LEU A 509 -8.57 -20.07 18.60
N GLY A 510 -7.39 -19.71 18.12
CA GLY A 510 -7.19 -18.60 17.18
C GLY A 510 -7.74 -17.27 17.70
N PRO A 511 -7.33 -16.83 18.90
CA PRO A 511 -7.88 -15.64 19.57
C PRO A 511 -7.47 -14.33 18.89
N MET A 512 -6.48 -14.39 17.99
CA MET A 512 -5.94 -13.25 17.25
C MET A 512 -5.95 -13.53 15.75
N GLY A 513 -5.90 -12.45 14.99
CA GLY A 513 -6.03 -12.43 13.55
C GLY A 513 -4.77 -12.77 12.78
N GLU A 514 -4.92 -13.08 11.50
CA GLU A 514 -3.85 -13.43 10.57
C GLU A 514 -3.46 -12.29 9.63
N SER A 515 -3.78 -11.05 10.02
CA SER A 515 -3.29 -9.76 9.50
C SER A 515 -4.05 -9.10 8.33
N TYR A 516 -3.74 -7.81 8.13
CA TYR A 516 -4.32 -6.73 7.33
C TYR A 516 -4.10 -6.78 5.81
N LEU A 517 -3.12 -7.53 5.29
CA LEU A 517 -2.92 -7.64 3.84
C LEU A 517 -3.85 -8.68 3.19
N ASP A 518 -4.50 -9.51 4.01
CA ASP A 518 -5.51 -10.49 3.60
C ASP A 518 -6.87 -10.11 4.20
N SER A 519 -7.58 -9.19 3.54
CA SER A 519 -8.89 -8.66 3.95
C SER A 519 -8.87 -7.92 5.30
N ILE A 520 -9.99 -7.28 5.66
CA ILE A 520 -10.18 -6.68 6.99
C ILE A 520 -10.21 -7.81 8.01
N GLU A 521 -9.05 -8.19 8.55
CA GLU A 521 -8.99 -9.15 9.65
C GLU A 521 -9.68 -8.54 10.88
N SER A 522 -10.77 -9.18 11.29
CA SER A 522 -11.66 -8.70 12.36
C SER A 522 -11.16 -9.03 13.77
N LYS A 523 -10.16 -9.91 13.87
CA LYS A 523 -9.55 -10.33 15.13
C LYS A 523 -8.41 -9.39 15.53
N PRO A 524 -8.23 -9.17 16.83
CA PRO A 524 -7.19 -8.29 17.32
C PRO A 524 -5.78 -8.80 17.03
N ILE A 525 -4.83 -7.87 16.97
CA ILE A 525 -3.39 -8.16 16.85
C ILE A 525 -2.80 -8.42 18.24
N VAL A 526 -3.38 -7.87 19.30
CA VAL A 526 -2.98 -8.14 20.70
C VAL A 526 -4.21 -8.61 21.46
N TYR A 527 -4.16 -9.72 22.19
CA TYR A 527 -5.34 -10.18 22.95
C TYR A 527 -4.95 -10.90 24.24
N MET A 528 -5.38 -10.33 25.36
CA MET A 528 -5.04 -10.80 26.70
C MET A 528 -6.25 -11.34 27.49
N ASP A 529 -7.45 -11.35 26.89
CA ASP A 529 -8.65 -11.92 27.49
C ASP A 529 -8.68 -13.44 27.34
N SER A 530 -8.05 -13.96 26.29
CA SER A 530 -7.88 -15.40 26.09
C SER A 530 -6.68 -15.68 25.19
N VAL A 531 -6.12 -16.88 25.32
CA VAL A 531 -4.96 -17.33 24.54
C VAL A 531 -5.17 -18.76 24.03
N ASP A 532 -4.52 -19.11 22.94
CA ASP A 532 -4.20 -20.50 22.61
C ASP A 532 -2.75 -20.82 23.02
N CYS A 533 -2.28 -22.03 22.70
CA CYS A 533 -0.96 -22.48 23.12
C CYS A 533 0.20 -21.66 22.55
N VAL A 534 0.10 -21.24 21.28
CA VAL A 534 1.16 -20.48 20.59
C VAL A 534 1.10 -19.02 21.03
N THR A 535 -0.08 -18.42 21.03
CA THR A 535 -0.26 -17.01 21.38
C THR A 535 0.09 -16.74 22.84
N TYR A 536 -0.19 -17.67 23.76
CA TYR A 536 0.31 -17.60 25.13
C TYR A 536 1.84 -17.46 25.19
N LEU A 537 2.53 -18.30 24.42
CA LEU A 537 3.97 -18.35 24.38
C LEU A 537 4.57 -17.07 23.78
N GLU A 538 3.97 -16.56 22.71
CA GLU A 538 4.37 -15.30 22.06
C GLU A 538 4.19 -14.07 22.97
N HIS A 539 3.06 -13.95 23.68
CA HIS A 539 2.82 -12.82 24.57
C HIS A 539 3.83 -12.79 25.73
N VAL A 540 4.08 -13.93 26.35
CA VAL A 540 5.10 -14.07 27.41
C VAL A 540 6.47 -13.69 26.88
N LEU A 541 6.86 -14.22 25.72
CA LEU A 541 8.17 -13.96 25.13
C LEU A 541 8.37 -12.49 24.77
N ALA A 542 7.34 -11.85 24.19
CA ALA A 542 7.39 -10.42 23.86
C ALA A 542 7.59 -9.57 25.13
N MET A 543 6.85 -9.83 26.21
CA MET A 543 7.05 -9.10 27.48
C MET A 543 8.43 -9.38 28.11
N ALA A 544 8.93 -10.62 27.98
CA ALA A 544 10.22 -11.00 28.54
C ALA A 544 11.39 -10.34 27.80
N LEU A 545 11.32 -10.22 26.47
CA LEU A 545 12.37 -9.61 25.63
C LEU A 545 12.28 -8.09 25.54
N ALA A 546 11.11 -7.50 25.79
CA ALA A 546 10.92 -6.07 25.62
C ALA A 546 11.82 -5.24 26.56
N PRO A 547 12.66 -4.32 26.02
CA PRO A 547 13.49 -3.43 26.84
C PRO A 547 12.69 -2.36 27.58
N ASN A 548 11.48 -2.05 27.11
CA ASN A 548 10.49 -1.18 27.75
C ASN A 548 9.08 -1.60 27.32
N GLU A 549 8.05 -1.09 27.99
CA GLU A 549 6.65 -1.42 27.73
C GLU A 549 6.17 -1.04 26.32
N ASN A 550 6.80 -0.05 25.67
CA ASN A 550 6.46 0.37 24.31
C ASN A 550 7.05 -0.55 23.24
N ALA A 551 8.09 -1.32 23.57
CA ALA A 551 8.71 -2.29 22.67
C ALA A 551 7.94 -3.62 22.56
N ILE A 552 6.89 -3.83 23.37
CA ILE A 552 6.12 -5.09 23.40
C ILE A 552 5.44 -5.37 22.05
N ALA A 553 4.65 -4.44 21.52
CA ALA A 553 3.90 -4.66 20.29
C ALA A 553 4.80 -4.83 19.05
N PRO A 554 5.86 -4.01 18.83
CA PRO A 554 6.80 -4.21 17.72
C PRO A 554 7.56 -5.55 17.82
N LEU A 555 7.90 -6.01 19.03
CA LEU A 555 8.52 -7.32 19.21
C LEU A 555 7.55 -8.46 18.92
N LEU A 556 6.31 -8.35 19.39
CA LEU A 556 5.27 -9.36 19.15
C LEU A 556 5.03 -9.57 17.65
N GLN A 557 5.06 -8.48 16.87
CA GLN A 557 5.03 -8.53 15.41
C GLN A 557 6.21 -9.31 14.83
N LYS A 558 7.45 -9.02 15.23
CA LYS A 558 8.64 -9.73 14.74
C LYS A 558 8.65 -11.22 15.14
N ILE A 559 8.13 -11.53 16.33
CA ILE A 559 8.00 -12.91 16.82
C ILE A 559 7.05 -13.71 15.92
N ARG A 560 5.93 -13.11 15.50
CA ARG A 560 4.86 -13.78 14.74
C ARG A 560 5.06 -13.83 13.25
N TYR A 561 5.65 -12.79 12.69
CA TYR A 561 5.69 -12.57 11.25
C TYR A 561 7.12 -12.47 10.76
N ARG A 562 7.43 -13.18 9.68
CA ARG A 562 8.70 -13.08 8.97
C ARG A 562 8.91 -11.63 8.53
N ASP A 563 10.10 -11.11 8.82
CA ASP A 563 10.51 -9.73 8.55
C ASP A 563 9.59 -8.65 9.17
N GLY A 564 8.74 -9.04 10.12
CA GLY A 564 7.72 -8.18 10.70
C GLY A 564 6.59 -7.82 9.73
N ILE A 565 6.51 -8.41 8.54
CA ILE A 565 5.45 -8.10 7.57
C ILE A 565 4.18 -8.80 8.03
N ILE A 566 3.21 -8.03 8.51
CA ILE A 566 1.98 -8.60 9.03
C ILE A 566 1.12 -9.01 7.81
N ASP A 567 1.11 -10.29 7.43
CA ASP A 567 0.18 -10.92 6.48
C ASP A 567 0.09 -12.44 6.71
N PHE A 568 -0.86 -13.11 6.04
CA PHE A 568 -0.99 -14.55 6.20
C PHE A 568 0.24 -15.30 5.64
N MET A 569 0.86 -14.83 4.55
CA MET A 569 2.03 -15.45 3.92
C MET A 569 3.29 -15.42 4.81
N HIS A 570 3.47 -14.35 5.56
CA HIS A 570 4.61 -14.08 6.43
C HIS A 570 4.35 -14.54 7.86
N ARG A 571 3.10 -14.85 8.24
CA ARG A 571 2.82 -15.48 9.54
C ARG A 571 3.52 -16.83 9.63
N LYS A 572 4.08 -17.10 10.81
CA LYS A 572 4.68 -18.40 11.15
C LYS A 572 3.53 -19.34 11.54
N HIS A 573 3.23 -20.32 10.68
CA HIS A 573 2.07 -21.21 10.82
C HIS A 573 2.41 -22.53 11.50
N TYR A 574 3.65 -22.98 11.35
CA TYR A 574 4.18 -24.22 11.92
C TYR A 574 5.15 -23.93 13.07
N LEU A 575 4.93 -24.52 14.25
CA LEU A 575 5.67 -24.16 15.45
C LEU A 575 7.16 -24.50 15.35
N LEU A 576 7.49 -25.73 14.94
CA LEU A 576 8.86 -26.20 14.80
C LEU A 576 9.45 -25.82 13.44
N ALA A 577 8.64 -25.82 12.38
CA ALA A 577 9.13 -25.50 11.03
C ALA A 577 9.31 -24.01 10.77
N ASP A 578 8.40 -23.17 11.26
CA ASP A 578 8.43 -21.71 11.02
C ASP A 578 8.87 -20.92 12.23
N TRP A 579 8.38 -21.26 13.43
CA TRP A 579 8.53 -20.41 14.60
C TRP A 579 9.85 -20.65 15.35
N VAL A 580 10.12 -21.89 15.76
CA VAL A 580 11.40 -22.32 16.36
C VAL A 580 12.46 -22.54 15.27
N GLY A 581 12.08 -23.10 14.12
CA GLY A 581 13.01 -23.45 13.04
C GLY A 581 13.71 -22.26 12.37
N GLU A 582 13.13 -21.07 12.44
CA GLU A 582 13.78 -19.83 11.97
C GLU A 582 15.03 -19.48 12.78
N GLY A 583 15.13 -19.96 14.03
CA GLY A 583 16.32 -19.75 14.86
C GLY A 583 16.52 -18.31 15.35
N LYS A 584 15.54 -17.42 15.15
CA LYS A 584 15.63 -16.02 15.59
C LYS A 584 15.31 -15.87 17.08
N PHE A 585 14.11 -16.30 17.50
CA PHE A 585 13.62 -16.08 18.88
C PHE A 585 13.69 -17.32 19.78
N ALA A 586 13.80 -18.49 19.17
CA ALA A 586 13.95 -19.76 19.84
C ALA A 586 14.75 -20.70 18.97
N ARG A 587 15.35 -21.73 19.57
CA ARG A 587 15.99 -22.83 18.84
C ARG A 587 15.84 -24.16 19.58
N PRO A 588 15.77 -25.31 18.88
CA PRO A 588 15.68 -26.61 19.53
C PRO A 588 16.90 -26.86 20.42
N MET A 589 16.68 -27.40 21.61
CA MET A 589 17.74 -27.87 22.49
C MET A 589 18.12 -29.30 22.10
N GLN A 590 19.41 -29.61 22.16
CA GLN A 590 19.87 -30.99 22.05
C GLN A 590 19.86 -31.62 23.44
N VAL A 591 19.05 -32.66 23.61
CA VAL A 591 18.94 -33.43 24.84
C VAL A 591 19.50 -34.82 24.61
N ASN A 592 20.17 -35.39 25.63
CA ASN A 592 20.65 -36.76 25.54
C ASN A 592 19.48 -37.73 25.34
N GLY A 593 19.56 -38.58 24.33
CA GLY A 593 18.48 -39.49 23.94
C GLY A 593 17.51 -38.94 22.89
N ASP A 594 17.77 -37.75 22.34
CA ASP A 594 17.01 -37.23 21.19
C ASP A 594 17.12 -38.16 19.96
N THR A 595 16.04 -38.18 19.19
CA THR A 595 16.00 -38.74 17.83
C THR A 595 15.59 -37.65 16.83
N VAL A 596 15.66 -37.98 15.54
CA VAL A 596 15.29 -37.10 14.45
C VAL A 596 14.29 -37.79 13.52
N VAL A 597 13.26 -37.05 13.11
CA VAL A 597 12.36 -37.46 12.02
C VAL A 597 12.38 -36.40 10.92
N GLN A 598 12.57 -36.84 9.68
CA GLN A 598 12.44 -35.99 8.51
C GLN A 598 10.96 -35.79 8.19
N ARG A 599 10.54 -34.53 8.01
CA ARG A 599 9.18 -34.17 7.57
C ARG A 599 9.20 -33.11 6.50
N THR A 600 8.19 -33.14 5.63
CA THR A 600 7.94 -32.10 4.64
C THR A 600 6.61 -31.45 4.96
N MET A 601 6.63 -30.19 5.39
CA MET A 601 5.39 -29.45 5.68
C MET A 601 4.70 -29.07 4.37
N PRO A 602 3.40 -29.39 4.18
CA PRO A 602 2.70 -29.20 2.91
C PRO A 602 2.26 -27.74 2.74
N LYS A 603 3.22 -26.79 2.74
CA LYS A 603 2.95 -25.35 2.71
C LYS A 603 2.28 -24.95 1.39
N GLN A 604 2.68 -25.53 0.26
CA GLN A 604 2.02 -25.26 -1.02
C GLN A 604 0.52 -25.58 -0.96
N ALA A 605 0.16 -26.77 -0.47
CA ALA A 605 -1.24 -27.15 -0.31
C ALA A 605 -1.96 -26.28 0.73
N PHE A 606 -1.31 -25.95 1.85
CA PHE A 606 -1.84 -25.11 2.92
C PHE A 606 -2.21 -23.70 2.42
N PHE A 607 -1.31 -23.02 1.70
CA PHE A 607 -1.57 -21.69 1.15
C PHE A 607 -2.54 -21.73 -0.03
N ASN A 608 -2.47 -22.74 -0.90
CA ASN A 608 -3.42 -22.92 -1.99
C ASN A 608 -4.87 -23.09 -1.46
N ALA A 609 -5.06 -23.78 -0.34
CA ALA A 609 -6.37 -23.89 0.33
C ALA A 609 -6.93 -22.55 0.82
N LYS A 610 -6.10 -21.50 0.85
CA LYS A 610 -6.47 -20.11 1.18
C LYS A 610 -6.50 -19.18 -0.05
N ASN A 611 -6.42 -19.74 -1.26
CA ASN A 611 -6.26 -18.98 -2.51
C ASN A 611 -5.01 -18.09 -2.52
N LEU A 612 -3.96 -18.51 -1.82
CA LEU A 612 -2.67 -17.84 -1.76
C LEU A 612 -1.62 -18.69 -2.47
N LYS A 613 -0.78 -18.04 -3.28
CA LYS A 613 0.29 -18.71 -4.01
C LYS A 613 1.55 -18.75 -3.15
N TYR A 614 2.08 -19.94 -2.89
CA TYR A 614 3.35 -20.15 -2.20
C TYR A 614 4.42 -20.63 -3.19
N ASP A 615 5.31 -19.73 -3.59
CA ASP A 615 6.27 -19.96 -4.68
C ASP A 615 7.51 -20.78 -4.27
N LYS A 616 7.64 -21.16 -2.99
CA LYS A 616 8.77 -21.96 -2.50
C LYS A 616 8.42 -23.45 -2.54
N PRO A 617 9.39 -24.34 -2.83
CA PRO A 617 9.17 -25.78 -2.75
C PRO A 617 8.99 -26.23 -1.30
N ASP A 618 8.10 -27.20 -1.09
CA ASP A 618 7.97 -27.90 0.19
C ASP A 618 9.21 -28.79 0.36
N SER A 619 10.14 -28.36 1.20
CA SER A 619 11.45 -29.01 1.40
C SER A 619 11.44 -29.86 2.68
N PRO A 620 12.07 -31.06 2.67
CA PRO A 620 12.25 -31.85 3.89
C PRO A 620 13.04 -31.10 4.96
N MET A 621 12.69 -31.33 6.22
CA MET A 621 13.36 -30.78 7.38
C MET A 621 13.47 -31.79 8.52
N ASP A 622 14.54 -31.67 9.30
CA ASP A 622 14.73 -32.47 10.51
C ASP A 622 13.92 -31.90 11.67
N ILE A 623 13.05 -32.73 12.24
CA ILE A 623 12.41 -32.47 13.53
C ILE A 623 13.12 -33.33 14.59
N ARG A 624 13.94 -32.68 15.41
CA ARG A 624 14.59 -33.28 16.57
C ARG A 624 13.62 -33.33 17.76
N TYR A 625 13.51 -34.48 18.41
CA TYR A 625 12.68 -34.62 19.60
C TYR A 625 13.16 -35.74 20.53
N LEU A 626 12.86 -35.59 21.82
CA LEU A 626 13.07 -36.58 22.85
C LEU A 626 11.91 -37.61 22.80
N PRO A 627 12.17 -38.90 22.56
CA PRO A 627 11.13 -39.93 22.50
C PRO A 627 10.28 -39.98 23.77
N TYR A 628 8.99 -40.34 23.63
CA TYR A 628 8.00 -40.30 24.70
C TYR A 628 8.49 -40.91 26.03
N ASP A 629 9.03 -42.13 26.02
CA ASP A 629 9.46 -42.81 27.25
C ASP A 629 10.61 -42.07 27.95
N ARG A 630 11.52 -41.48 27.17
CA ARG A 630 12.63 -40.66 27.68
C ARG A 630 12.13 -39.31 28.21
N ALA A 631 11.12 -38.73 27.57
CA ALA A 631 10.47 -37.52 28.07
C ALA A 631 9.78 -37.76 29.42
N VAL A 632 9.14 -38.93 29.60
CA VAL A 632 8.54 -39.35 30.88
C VAL A 632 9.63 -39.57 31.94
N GLU A 633 10.74 -40.23 31.57
CA GLU A 633 11.89 -40.43 32.47
C GLU A 633 12.44 -39.08 32.97
N MET A 634 12.67 -38.14 32.05
CA MET A 634 13.13 -36.78 32.38
C MET A 634 12.13 -36.06 33.29
N ALA A 635 10.83 -36.12 32.99
CA ALA A 635 9.80 -35.44 33.76
C ALA A 635 9.55 -36.05 35.15
N SER A 636 10.07 -37.26 35.41
CA SER A 636 9.88 -38.00 36.66
C SER A 636 11.03 -37.83 37.65
N LYS A 637 12.09 -37.10 37.30
CA LYS A 637 13.25 -36.85 38.16
C LYS A 637 13.28 -35.39 38.62
N PRO A 638 13.61 -35.11 39.90
CA PRO A 638 13.88 -33.75 40.35
C PRO A 638 15.00 -33.11 39.53
N TYR A 639 14.89 -31.80 39.29
CA TYR A 639 15.91 -31.06 38.57
C TYR A 639 16.95 -30.49 39.52
N GLU A 640 18.23 -30.75 39.29
CA GLU A 640 19.33 -30.34 40.19
C GLU A 640 20.02 -29.01 39.79
N GLY A 641 19.67 -28.46 38.63
CA GLY A 641 20.28 -27.23 38.12
C GLY A 641 19.63 -25.94 38.65
N PRO A 642 20.20 -24.76 38.30
CA PRO A 642 19.59 -23.47 38.59
C PRO A 642 18.31 -23.25 37.78
N LEU A 643 17.41 -22.36 38.25
CA LEU A 643 16.13 -22.07 37.56
C LEU A 643 16.31 -21.99 36.04
N MET A 644 15.57 -22.83 35.31
CA MET A 644 15.57 -22.87 33.86
C MET A 644 14.13 -22.86 33.36
N VAL A 645 13.86 -22.05 32.34
CA VAL A 645 12.56 -22.00 31.66
C VAL A 645 12.80 -22.28 30.20
N THR A 646 12.25 -23.39 29.71
CA THR A 646 12.33 -23.78 28.31
C THR A 646 10.94 -23.74 27.69
N GLY A 647 10.88 -23.70 26.37
CA GLY A 647 9.66 -24.04 25.65
C GLY A 647 9.61 -25.54 25.37
N ILE A 648 8.40 -26.06 25.18
CA ILE A 648 8.15 -27.44 24.80
C ILE A 648 7.15 -27.51 23.67
N ALA A 649 7.46 -28.28 22.64
CA ALA A 649 6.54 -28.65 21.57
C ALA A 649 6.20 -30.14 21.66
N PHE A 650 4.91 -30.46 21.62
CA PHE A 650 4.45 -31.85 21.60
C PHE A 650 4.33 -32.30 20.14
N VAL A 651 5.31 -33.08 19.68
CA VAL A 651 5.46 -33.48 18.27
C VAL A 651 4.20 -34.19 17.80
N ALA A 652 3.68 -33.81 16.64
CA ALA A 652 2.47 -34.43 16.11
C ALA A 652 2.73 -35.85 15.62
N ALA A 653 1.77 -36.76 15.77
CA ALA A 653 1.84 -38.08 15.15
C ALA A 653 1.59 -38.04 13.63
N LYS A 654 0.86 -37.03 13.15
CA LYS A 654 0.63 -36.81 11.72
C LYS A 654 1.86 -36.21 11.05
N GLU A 655 2.08 -36.56 9.78
CA GLU A 655 3.23 -36.07 9.00
C GLU A 655 3.05 -34.64 8.47
N ASP A 656 1.80 -34.21 8.27
CA ASP A 656 1.42 -32.89 7.76
C ASP A 656 1.40 -31.77 8.82
N LEU A 657 1.73 -32.11 10.07
CA LEU A 657 1.78 -31.22 11.22
C LEU A 657 3.08 -31.44 11.99
N ASP A 658 3.70 -30.40 12.52
CA ASP A 658 4.95 -30.52 13.26
C ASP A 658 4.73 -30.66 14.77
N ALA A 659 3.81 -29.87 15.35
CA ALA A 659 3.44 -29.93 16.76
C ALA A 659 1.92 -29.82 16.95
N THR A 660 1.40 -30.55 17.93
CA THR A 660 -0.04 -30.50 18.30
C THR A 660 -0.34 -29.49 19.39
N HIS A 661 0.65 -29.14 20.20
CA HIS A 661 0.50 -28.30 21.38
C HIS A 661 1.86 -27.74 21.82
N THR A 662 1.86 -26.63 22.57
CA THR A 662 3.07 -26.05 23.15
C THR A 662 2.83 -25.36 24.49
N GLY A 663 3.91 -25.01 25.19
CA GLY A 663 3.91 -24.30 26.45
C GLY A 663 5.33 -24.06 26.96
N PHE A 664 5.43 -23.72 28.24
CA PHE A 664 6.69 -23.58 28.96
C PHE A 664 6.91 -24.76 29.89
N VAL A 665 8.15 -25.22 30.03
CA VAL A 665 8.56 -26.10 31.12
C VAL A 665 9.43 -25.29 32.08
N VAL A 666 9.04 -25.29 33.35
CA VAL A 666 9.80 -24.63 34.41
C VAL A 666 10.51 -25.69 35.23
N PHE A 667 11.82 -25.59 35.29
CA PHE A 667 12.71 -26.44 36.07
C PHE A 667 13.21 -25.65 37.27
N ARG A 668 12.91 -26.13 38.49
CA ARG A 668 13.38 -25.56 39.76
C ARG A 668 14.23 -26.57 40.50
N GLN A 669 15.25 -26.09 41.19
CA GLN A 669 16.17 -26.94 41.92
C GLN A 669 15.43 -27.78 42.98
N GLY A 670 15.63 -29.09 42.95
CA GLY A 670 14.98 -30.06 43.86
C GLY A 670 13.51 -30.36 43.56
N GLU A 671 12.90 -29.76 42.54
CA GLU A 671 11.50 -29.98 42.17
C GLU A 671 11.35 -30.79 40.87
N LEU A 672 10.20 -31.46 40.71
CA LEU A 672 9.82 -32.05 39.43
C LEU A 672 9.51 -30.96 38.39
N PRO A 673 9.88 -31.15 37.10
CA PRO A 673 9.55 -30.20 36.05
C PRO A 673 8.04 -29.99 35.91
N VAL A 674 7.61 -28.72 35.81
CA VAL A 674 6.19 -28.36 35.64
C VAL A 674 5.93 -27.80 34.25
N LEU A 675 4.83 -28.24 33.64
CA LEU A 675 4.31 -27.70 32.39
C LEU A 675 3.37 -26.54 32.70
N ARG A 676 3.63 -25.38 32.09
CA ARG A 676 2.72 -24.23 32.07
C ARG A 676 2.22 -24.01 30.65
N HIS A 677 0.92 -24.19 30.42
CA HIS A 677 0.35 -24.17 29.06
C HIS A 677 -1.09 -23.68 29.03
N ALA A 678 -1.52 -23.12 27.89
CA ALA A 678 -2.92 -22.82 27.63
C ALA A 678 -3.68 -24.12 27.31
N ALA A 679 -4.44 -24.66 28.26
CA ALA A 679 -5.13 -25.93 28.09
C ALA A 679 -6.40 -25.77 27.26
N PHE A 680 -6.53 -26.59 26.21
CA PHE A 680 -7.67 -26.56 25.28
C PHE A 680 -9.03 -26.57 26.00
N LYS A 681 -9.90 -25.62 25.66
CA LYS A 681 -11.23 -25.40 26.28
C LYS A 681 -11.22 -25.16 27.81
N LYS A 682 -10.08 -24.81 28.38
CA LYS A 682 -9.93 -24.43 29.79
C LYS A 682 -9.29 -23.06 29.91
N GLN A 683 -8.08 -22.99 30.45
CA GLN A 683 -7.32 -21.78 30.73
C GLN A 683 -5.82 -22.10 30.76
N VAL A 684 -4.98 -21.10 31.01
CA VAL A 684 -3.56 -21.33 31.30
C VAL A 684 -3.44 -22.04 32.64
N LEU A 685 -2.92 -23.26 32.60
CA LEU A 685 -2.74 -24.14 33.76
C LEU A 685 -1.26 -24.42 33.99
N GLU A 686 -0.97 -24.84 35.21
CA GLU A 686 0.32 -25.38 35.62
C GLU A 686 0.09 -26.74 36.27
N LEU A 687 0.84 -27.74 35.84
CA LEU A 687 0.79 -29.11 36.36
C LEU A 687 2.14 -29.81 36.18
N PRO A 688 2.43 -30.87 36.95
CA PRO A 688 3.64 -31.67 36.72
C PRO A 688 3.71 -32.17 35.27
N LEU A 689 4.87 -32.03 34.62
CA LEU A 689 5.03 -32.43 33.22
C LEU A 689 4.76 -33.93 33.03
N LYS A 690 5.16 -34.76 34.00
CA LYS A 690 4.92 -36.21 33.99
C LYS A 690 3.43 -36.54 33.88
N ASP A 691 2.57 -35.80 34.57
CA ASP A 691 1.12 -36.05 34.61
C ASP A 691 0.48 -35.66 33.28
N TYR A 692 0.94 -34.55 32.69
CA TYR A 692 0.52 -34.18 31.33
C TYR A 692 0.94 -35.24 30.30
N LEU A 693 2.20 -35.70 30.34
CA LEU A 693 2.69 -36.74 29.44
C LEU A 693 1.91 -38.04 29.60
N ALA A 694 1.62 -38.47 30.83
CA ALA A 694 0.79 -39.65 31.10
C ALA A 694 -0.61 -39.54 30.45
N SER A 695 -1.23 -38.36 30.47
CA SER A 695 -2.52 -38.11 29.78
C SER A 695 -2.46 -38.23 28.24
N ARG A 696 -1.25 -38.27 27.68
CA ARG A 696 -0.95 -38.32 26.24
C ARG A 696 -0.28 -39.62 25.80
N LYS A 697 -0.19 -40.63 26.66
CA LYS A 697 0.37 -41.95 26.31
C LYS A 697 -0.26 -42.49 25.02
N GLY A 698 0.58 -42.86 24.06
CA GLY A 698 0.16 -43.38 22.74
C GLY A 698 -0.39 -42.32 21.77
N LYS A 699 -0.38 -41.03 22.10
CA LYS A 699 -0.95 -39.95 21.26
C LYS A 699 0.10 -39.04 20.62
N LEU A 700 1.35 -39.10 21.05
CA LEU A 700 2.45 -38.29 20.51
C LEU A 700 3.76 -39.10 20.49
N PRO A 701 4.63 -38.92 19.48
CA PRO A 701 5.92 -39.62 19.40
C PRO A 701 6.91 -39.19 20.50
N GLY A 702 6.88 -37.92 20.89
CA GLY A 702 7.75 -37.35 21.90
C GLY A 702 7.66 -35.82 21.93
N VAL A 703 8.67 -35.18 22.51
CA VAL A 703 8.66 -33.72 22.74
C VAL A 703 9.95 -33.07 22.28
N THR A 704 9.85 -31.87 21.70
CA THR A 704 11.00 -31.02 21.41
C THR A 704 11.10 -29.96 22.49
N LEU A 705 12.19 -29.96 23.26
CA LEU A 705 12.53 -28.81 24.11
C LEU A 705 13.25 -27.76 23.27
N PHE A 706 12.97 -26.50 23.53
CA PHE A 706 13.65 -25.39 22.86
C PHE A 706 13.96 -24.27 23.84
N GLU A 707 15.08 -23.60 23.62
CA GLU A 707 15.50 -22.43 24.40
C GLU A 707 15.07 -21.14 23.71
N PHE A 708 14.86 -20.09 24.51
CA PHE A 708 14.53 -18.76 24.03
C PHE A 708 15.81 -17.92 23.90
N LEU A 709 15.91 -17.16 22.82
CA LEU A 709 17.11 -16.41 22.47
C LEU A 709 16.95 -14.93 22.81
N LYS A 710 18.00 -14.32 23.37
CA LYS A 710 18.10 -12.85 23.45
C LYS A 710 18.29 -12.30 22.03
N GLN A 711 17.59 -11.21 21.72
CA GLN A 711 17.77 -10.46 20.48
C GLN A 711 18.88 -9.42 20.62
#